data_AF-A0A351C8J9-F1
#
_entry.id   AF-A0A351C8J9-F1
#
_cell.length_a   1.000
_cell.length_b   1.000
_cell.length_c   1.000
_cell.angle_alpha   90.00
_cell.angle_beta   90.00
_cell.angle_gamma   90.00
#
_symmetry.space_group_name_H-M   'P 1'
#
loop_
_entity.id
_entity.type
_entity.pdbx_description
1 polymer ?
#
loop_
_entity_poly.entity_id
_entity_poly.type
_entity_poly.pdbx_seq_one_letter_code
_entity_poly.pdbx_strand_id
1 'polypeptide(L)'
;QVCGEIYYRAYRRSSSGEGGVGGLEISNEPDRSRQTTSEIYVHQAEQSDEVPARWTRGYLLTAMQRISPSLTDSVRGSEVTVNFREVEADTPPSGCISCGTDWSSRGDGIKSPIRTMGTGYYRFSQILVEQLYRYLAPAEKDGTVPSCIAFSDSRRDASRFSAEMERNHYRDTLRALSEEVIGSFSEVLHLKEKYIDAFHVGDEAAKKSASELLPKEEYKAIFIDAEFERLPVEELRSRHLQPSVSFSQLSAAVEVYLLDSYVPFDGLGIETQRKVIPKLKSFYKPSGSRDERDDERLRRAENLLRRNIREVITDSLGRDFESLGFGWLTVDRSAPLPSGVPAEQRDDFYTFIDMVLRFLSFYYRTRHKDEVGLDSFVFPNYFYQVIADNAVAARVVGAEVLEDNSRIFEKVRDYLQHYSVADEYLRILIDGLYIHLPGSHFWECDNCRSIHMFQADGQCRTIKHRQRCSGELKENPIDLLSERSNYYKEFREEGRYKYPIRTAEIIGHTPAEEQRNRQLAFQGKFLDQDISGPVANALKLDLLSVTTTMEAGVDIGGLKSVFLAGMPPRRFNYQQRVGRAGRRRDRLSVALTFCKGQKHDEYYFDRPELMLAEKTASPKLDSENIEILVRVVTKWFMNWHVNEVYSQDDFQYDGGGENSGKLGSIEVFQGKVETWLDAMSSAEVELREISQKLSGTQDEALVSHMIGLCIARLEQAGRDSEIWCQKYGSGYSLSEVLVKEGYFPLYGMPERDVSLLTEDPNTGSNERDWPITEGLVSRSEDIAIAEFAPGQEYLIDKRRYKSSAIGWLEKNGRDISAVPPPQHMQRVLYICGRCSNVSDHAEETCRSCGSDQIALFSAKRPKYYVPESAVGYRGYVDSEPQSIITTPAPEVRGNGEAQHIFGAGAVSSLVGNVLRINANSGLGYQVAAIPESSAAESVSGVTHLASSTEPPTREISAYALYSEQYTSLLQITLSSAPEYIKSGEYDATSLGILNAAHGSLAELIKMGIVLIEDIEPNEMTASVQREENWGIYIADTLDNGSGYSTKYSRPENFSELLGYIETNIFEGYLTHHDHDVSCVSSCYRCLRNYENRLLHESLDWRLAIDLLEIYKGNHVERIEFGRHWRSVVERSSQIIGNLNRVPVVLDWKESGPVLRFESQGSAWAVLLTHPLMPMGQELIETLLQIKDTSGVDMCSSINPYLLLRDPVGEATRCSNARV
;
A
#
# COMPACT_ATOMS: atom_id res chain seq x y z
N GLN A 1 23.29 4.38 8.83
CA GLN A 1 22.33 5.21 9.61
C GLN A 1 22.87 6.62 9.64
N VAL A 2 22.06 7.60 9.24
CA VAL A 2 22.39 9.02 9.48
C VAL A 2 22.20 9.27 10.96
N CYS A 3 23.09 10.03 11.60
CA CYS A 3 22.91 10.42 13.00
C CYS A 3 21.48 10.97 13.22
N GLY A 4 20.76 10.41 14.20
CA GLY A 4 19.41 10.87 14.52
C GLY A 4 18.25 10.22 13.80
N GLU A 5 18.43 9.06 13.18
CA GLU A 5 17.29 8.18 12.86
C GLU A 5 17.38 6.92 13.73
N ILE A 6 16.51 6.82 14.74
CA ILE A 6 16.34 5.63 15.57
C ILE A 6 15.15 4.86 15.02
N TYR A 7 15.34 3.60 14.66
CA TYR A 7 14.30 2.75 14.11
C TYR A 7 13.82 1.75 15.17
N TYR A 8 12.52 1.70 15.42
CA TYR A 8 11.89 0.78 16.37
C TYR A 8 11.44 -0.52 15.66
N ARG A 9 11.77 -1.69 16.23
CA ARG A 9 11.42 -3.10 15.83
C ARG A 9 12.29 -3.84 14.75
N ALA A 10 13.60 -4.13 14.96
CA ALA A 10 14.31 -5.28 14.29
C ALA A 10 15.66 -5.75 14.92
N TYR A 11 16.19 -6.88 14.40
CA TYR A 11 17.06 -8.02 14.88
C TYR A 11 18.53 -7.88 15.42
N ARG A 12 18.96 -8.92 16.18
CA ARG A 12 20.35 -9.30 16.58
C ARG A 12 20.93 -10.51 15.80
N ARG A 13 22.26 -10.50 15.56
CA ARG A 13 23.13 -11.67 15.26
C ARG A 13 23.75 -12.28 16.54
N SER A 14 23.66 -13.61 16.77
CA SER A 14 24.25 -14.27 17.94
C SER A 14 25.74 -14.64 17.72
N SER A 15 26.58 -14.38 18.72
CA SER A 15 27.98 -14.83 18.76
C SER A 15 28.12 -16.18 19.49
N SER A 16 28.60 -17.19 18.76
CA SER A 16 29.42 -18.26 19.36
C SER A 16 30.46 -18.71 18.32
N GLY A 17 31.70 -18.25 18.46
CA GLY A 17 32.85 -18.66 17.64
C GLY A 17 33.82 -17.53 17.36
N GLU A 18 35.04 -17.63 17.87
CA GLU A 18 36.10 -16.64 17.85
C GLU A 18 36.58 -16.27 16.44
N GLY A 19 36.79 -14.97 16.21
CA GLY A 19 37.60 -14.43 15.12
C GLY A 19 36.80 -13.86 13.94
N GLY A 20 36.33 -12.61 14.05
CA GLY A 20 35.92 -11.82 12.89
C GLY A 20 34.80 -10.80 13.17
N VAL A 21 35.03 -9.57 12.69
CA VAL A 21 34.15 -8.39 12.64
C VAL A 21 32.63 -8.70 12.57
N GLY A 22 31.82 -8.07 13.44
CA GLY A 22 30.36 -8.04 13.23
C GLY A 22 29.48 -7.42 14.33
N GLY A 23 28.85 -6.27 14.02
CA GLY A 23 27.39 -6.08 14.15
C GLY A 23 26.82 -5.36 15.38
N LEU A 24 25.90 -4.41 15.10
CA LEU A 24 24.98 -3.74 16.02
C LEU A 24 23.95 -4.73 16.60
N GLU A 25 23.52 -4.53 17.85
CA GLU A 25 22.42 -5.28 18.44
C GLU A 25 21.26 -4.38 18.89
N ILE A 26 20.07 -4.66 18.34
CA ILE A 26 18.78 -4.29 18.89
C ILE A 26 18.03 -5.61 19.12
N SER A 27 17.57 -5.87 20.36
CA SER A 27 16.87 -7.12 20.74
C SER A 27 15.46 -6.83 21.28
N ASN A 28 14.53 -7.73 20.94
CA ASN A 28 13.17 -7.82 21.50
C ASN A 28 12.85 -9.26 21.97
N GLU A 29 13.84 -10.14 22.18
CA GLU A 29 13.61 -11.49 22.73
C GLU A 29 14.10 -11.60 24.20
N PRO A 30 13.26 -12.13 25.12
CA PRO A 30 13.58 -12.18 26.53
C PRO A 30 14.52 -13.35 26.84
N ASP A 31 15.55 -13.06 27.63
CA ASP A 31 15.99 -14.05 28.60
C ASP A 31 14.75 -14.44 29.42
N ARG A 32 14.37 -15.72 29.39
CA ARG A 32 13.16 -16.24 30.07
C ARG A 32 13.14 -15.90 31.56
N SER A 33 14.28 -15.50 32.14
CA SER A 33 14.40 -15.06 33.52
C SER A 33 14.09 -13.58 33.80
N ARG A 34 13.85 -12.72 32.79
CA ARG A 34 13.71 -11.25 32.97
C ARG A 34 12.56 -10.60 32.16
N GLN A 35 11.38 -11.22 32.15
CA GLN A 35 10.21 -10.81 31.33
C GLN A 35 9.46 -9.52 31.72
N THR A 36 10.00 -8.60 32.53
CA THR A 36 9.21 -7.46 33.06
C THR A 36 9.70 -6.04 32.74
N THR A 37 10.80 -5.83 32.01
CA THR A 37 11.25 -4.46 31.71
C THR A 37 11.64 -4.26 30.24
N SER A 38 11.06 -3.25 29.61
CA SER A 38 11.35 -2.80 28.24
C SER A 38 12.21 -1.54 28.33
N GLU A 39 13.54 -1.68 28.24
CA GLU A 39 14.51 -0.62 28.53
C GLU A 39 15.39 -0.32 27.30
N ILE A 40 15.80 0.94 27.12
CA ILE A 40 16.73 1.37 26.05
C ILE A 40 18.07 1.80 26.65
N TYR A 41 19.16 1.28 26.11
CA TYR A 41 20.54 1.70 26.43
C TYR A 41 21.20 2.30 25.16
N VAL A 42 21.87 3.45 25.27
CA VAL A 42 22.55 4.11 24.14
C VAL A 42 24.07 4.11 24.39
N HIS A 43 24.85 3.60 23.42
CA HIS A 43 26.30 3.51 23.50
C HIS A 43 26.99 4.16 22.29
N GLN A 44 28.17 4.75 22.51
CA GLN A 44 29.12 5.12 21.46
C GLN A 44 30.47 4.51 21.85
N ALA A 45 30.95 3.53 21.08
CA ALA A 45 32.09 2.70 21.46
C ALA A 45 33.44 3.30 21.07
N GLU A 46 34.40 3.23 22.00
CA GLU A 46 35.79 2.86 21.69
C GLU A 46 36.13 1.61 22.52
N GLN A 47 36.93 0.72 21.91
CA GLN A 47 37.26 -0.64 22.36
C GLN A 47 37.63 -0.74 23.86
N SER A 48 36.79 -1.42 24.67
CA SER A 48 37.21 -2.38 25.71
C SER A 48 35.98 -2.93 26.46
N ASP A 49 36.12 -4.10 27.09
CA ASP A 49 35.08 -4.75 27.90
C ASP A 49 34.90 -4.12 29.31
N GLU A 50 35.46 -2.93 29.56
CA GLU A 50 35.19 -2.15 30.78
C GLU A 50 34.53 -0.80 30.46
N VAL A 51 33.48 -0.46 31.22
CA VAL A 51 32.72 0.80 31.16
C VAL A 51 33.66 2.01 31.32
N PRO A 52 33.94 2.83 30.28
CA PRO A 52 34.89 3.94 30.40
C PRO A 52 34.36 5.03 31.32
N ALA A 53 35.23 5.72 32.07
CA ALA A 53 34.86 6.76 33.05
C ALA A 53 34.21 8.06 32.48
N ARG A 54 33.84 8.10 31.20
CA ARG A 54 33.29 9.28 30.49
C ARG A 54 31.85 9.08 29.98
N TRP A 55 31.01 8.42 30.77
CA TRP A 55 29.56 8.37 30.51
C TRP A 55 28.94 9.71 30.92
N THR A 56 28.22 10.38 30.01
CA THR A 56 27.53 11.64 30.31
C THR A 56 26.04 11.40 30.49
N ARG A 57 25.51 11.71 31.68
CA ARG A 57 24.11 11.53 32.10
C ARG A 57 23.23 12.66 31.55
N GLY A 58 22.04 12.33 31.04
CA GLY A 58 21.02 13.30 30.63
C GLY A 58 19.62 12.90 31.13
N TYR A 59 18.74 13.89 31.33
CA TYR A 59 17.37 13.74 31.81
C TYR A 59 16.37 14.16 30.73
N LEU A 60 15.27 13.42 30.58
CA LEU A 60 14.13 13.81 29.75
C LEU A 60 13.28 14.83 30.52
N LEU A 61 13.17 16.06 30.02
CA LEU A 61 12.25 17.06 30.56
C LEU A 61 10.89 16.91 29.85
N THR A 62 9.96 16.19 30.48
CA THR A 62 8.63 15.87 29.96
C THR A 62 7.80 17.11 29.57
N ALA A 63 8.01 18.24 30.25
CA ALA A 63 7.32 19.50 29.92
C ALA A 63 7.82 20.18 28.63
N MET A 64 9.01 19.83 28.14
CA MET A 64 9.66 20.51 27.00
C MET A 64 9.97 19.59 25.82
N GLN A 65 9.67 18.29 25.92
CA GLN A 65 9.94 17.28 24.90
C GLN A 65 11.41 17.27 24.40
N ARG A 66 12.36 17.64 25.27
CA ARG A 66 13.81 17.69 25.01
C ARG A 66 14.60 16.90 26.06
N ILE A 67 15.74 16.34 25.67
CA ILE A 67 16.69 15.69 26.57
C ILE A 67 17.76 16.73 26.95
N SER A 68 17.94 16.99 28.24
CA SER A 68 18.90 17.96 28.77
C SER A 68 20.02 17.26 29.54
N PRO A 69 21.30 17.60 29.36
CA PRO A 69 22.36 17.21 30.28
C PRO A 69 22.22 18.07 31.55
N SER A 70 21.97 17.47 32.71
CA SER A 70 21.80 18.25 33.94
C SER A 70 23.13 18.79 34.44
N LEU A 71 23.16 20.09 34.72
CA LEU A 71 24.19 20.77 35.49
C LEU A 71 24.39 20.13 36.88
N THR A 72 25.67 19.97 37.22
CA THR A 72 26.34 20.11 38.54
C THR A 72 25.89 19.27 39.75
N ASP A 73 26.92 18.66 40.35
CA ASP A 73 27.09 18.13 41.72
C ASP A 73 26.59 16.72 42.09
N SER A 74 27.58 15.83 42.10
CA SER A 74 27.78 14.57 42.85
C SER A 74 26.60 13.93 43.58
N VAL A 75 26.10 12.80 43.07
CA VAL A 75 25.62 11.65 43.89
C VAL A 75 25.91 10.32 43.17
N ARG A 76 26.50 9.39 43.92
CA ARG A 76 26.69 7.96 43.58
C ARG A 76 25.34 7.25 43.55
N GLY A 77 25.03 6.55 42.46
CA GLY A 77 23.83 5.71 42.37
C GLY A 77 23.44 5.46 40.90
N SER A 78 23.50 4.20 40.50
CA SER A 78 23.39 3.63 39.15
C SER A 78 21.95 3.57 38.61
N GLU A 79 21.85 3.48 37.27
CA GLU A 79 20.65 3.34 36.42
C GLU A 79 19.85 4.59 36.03
N VAL A 80 19.55 4.68 34.73
CA VAL A 80 18.56 5.56 34.12
C VAL A 80 17.68 4.68 33.23
N THR A 81 16.42 4.49 33.65
CA THR A 81 15.41 3.67 32.99
C THR A 81 14.41 4.58 32.28
N VAL A 82 14.24 4.44 30.96
CA VAL A 82 13.16 5.13 30.22
C VAL A 82 12.06 4.10 29.92
N ASN A 83 10.96 4.18 30.66
CA ASN A 83 9.80 3.31 30.50
C ASN A 83 8.89 3.87 29.40
N PHE A 84 8.82 3.22 28.24
CA PHE A 84 7.98 3.64 27.11
C PHE A 84 6.48 3.35 27.30
N ARG A 85 6.07 2.87 28.49
CA ARG A 85 4.66 2.61 28.80
C ARG A 85 3.87 3.84 29.27
N GLU A 86 4.51 5.00 29.48
CA GLU A 86 3.89 6.14 30.19
C GLU A 86 3.73 7.44 29.39
N VAL A 87 3.89 7.47 28.07
CA VAL A 87 3.79 8.73 27.30
C VAL A 87 2.59 8.74 26.37
N GLU A 88 1.56 9.51 26.73
CA GLU A 88 0.61 10.09 25.75
C GLU A 88 1.19 11.29 25.05
N ALA A 89 1.91 10.99 24.01
CA ALA A 89 1.72 11.78 22.83
C ALA A 89 2.06 10.84 21.70
N ASP A 90 1.26 10.85 20.64
CA ASP A 90 1.63 10.35 19.32
C ASP A 90 2.87 11.05 18.72
N THR A 91 3.69 11.68 19.56
CA THR A 91 4.83 12.47 19.18
C THR A 91 6.04 11.97 19.97
N PRO A 92 6.86 11.10 19.37
CA PRO A 92 8.16 10.78 19.95
C PRO A 92 9.02 12.06 20.06
N PRO A 93 10.11 12.08 20.85
CA PRO A 93 10.82 13.31 21.22
C PRO A 93 11.32 14.04 19.98
N SER A 94 11.06 15.34 19.82
CA SER A 94 11.48 16.03 18.60
C SER A 94 13.00 16.21 18.50
N GLY A 95 13.74 16.13 19.60
CA GLY A 95 15.20 16.28 19.62
C GLY A 95 15.96 14.97 19.32
N CYS A 96 16.89 15.00 18.37
CA CYS A 96 17.83 13.91 18.13
C CYS A 96 18.78 13.70 19.34
N ILE A 97 18.85 12.46 19.85
CA ILE A 97 19.72 12.11 20.98
C ILE A 97 21.22 12.16 20.67
N SER A 98 21.59 12.05 19.39
CA SER A 98 22.98 12.01 18.93
C SER A 98 23.51 13.38 18.51
N CYS A 99 22.74 14.19 17.77
CA CYS A 99 23.19 15.51 17.30
C CYS A 99 22.37 16.70 17.82
N GLY A 100 21.35 16.49 18.65
CA GLY A 100 20.54 17.57 19.23
C GLY A 100 19.59 18.29 18.25
N THR A 101 19.52 17.87 16.99
CA THR A 101 18.63 18.48 15.97
C THR A 101 17.16 18.36 16.38
N ASP A 102 16.40 19.45 16.24
CA ASP A 102 14.98 19.54 16.58
C ASP A 102 14.08 19.26 15.37
N TRP A 103 13.18 18.28 15.50
CA TRP A 103 12.26 17.77 14.48
C TRP A 103 10.83 18.31 14.66
N SER A 104 10.61 19.25 15.58
CA SER A 104 9.28 19.77 15.96
C SER A 104 8.60 20.57 14.84
N SER A 105 9.36 21.14 13.91
CA SER A 105 8.89 21.98 12.80
C SER A 105 8.50 21.21 11.54
N ARG A 106 8.31 19.88 11.61
CA ARG A 106 7.94 19.04 10.47
C ARG A 106 6.46 19.23 10.12
N GLY A 107 6.18 19.58 8.85
CA GLY A 107 4.84 19.97 8.37
C GLY A 107 3.86 18.81 8.26
N ASP A 108 4.33 17.60 7.91
CA ASP A 108 3.50 16.39 7.84
C ASP A 108 4.29 15.16 8.34
N GLY A 109 3.65 14.32 9.15
CA GLY A 109 4.17 13.05 9.69
C GLY A 109 4.72 13.10 11.13
N ILE A 110 5.42 12.03 11.54
CA ILE A 110 6.01 11.88 12.89
C ILE A 110 7.06 12.98 13.14
N LYS A 111 6.79 13.86 14.12
CA LYS A 111 7.65 15.00 14.52
C LYS A 111 8.81 14.57 15.43
N SER A 112 9.50 13.48 15.05
CA SER A 112 10.59 12.91 15.83
C SER A 112 11.71 12.24 14.99
N PRO A 113 12.93 12.13 15.54
CA PRO A 113 14.05 11.33 15.03
C PRO A 113 13.82 9.83 15.19
N ILE A 114 12.94 9.41 16.10
CA ILE A 114 12.47 8.03 16.24
C ILE A 114 11.39 7.78 15.18
N ARG A 115 11.63 6.83 14.28
CA ARG A 115 10.69 6.39 13.25
C ARG A 115 10.24 4.97 13.54
N THR A 116 8.99 4.68 13.19
CA THR A 116 8.55 3.29 12.97
C THR A 116 9.35 2.72 11.81
N MET A 117 9.75 1.45 11.88
CA MET A 117 10.37 0.77 10.74
C MET A 117 9.38 0.66 9.58
N GLY A 118 9.30 1.70 8.76
CA GLY A 118 8.87 1.58 7.38
C GLY A 118 10.05 1.05 6.58
N THR A 119 10.36 -0.25 6.70
CA THR A 119 11.30 -0.86 5.75
C THR A 119 10.72 -0.66 4.35
N GLY A 120 11.52 -0.12 3.42
CA GLY A 120 11.12 -0.01 2.02
C GLY A 120 10.83 -1.42 1.49
N TYR A 121 9.56 -1.82 1.53
CA TYR A 121 9.10 -3.19 1.30
C TYR A 121 9.71 -3.80 0.04
N TYR A 122 9.70 -3.04 -1.06
CA TYR A 122 10.24 -3.47 -2.35
C TYR A 122 11.77 -3.58 -2.36
N ARG A 123 12.48 -2.68 -1.67
CA ARG A 123 13.95 -2.73 -1.55
C ARG A 123 14.41 -3.91 -0.70
N PHE A 124 13.71 -4.18 0.40
CA PHE A 124 14.02 -5.34 1.23
C PHE A 124 13.69 -6.64 0.50
N SER A 125 12.56 -6.68 -0.21
CA SER A 125 12.19 -7.82 -1.06
C SER A 125 13.24 -8.07 -2.14
N GLN A 126 13.75 -7.03 -2.79
CA GLN A 126 14.86 -7.14 -3.76
C GLN A 126 16.08 -7.80 -3.13
N ILE A 127 16.56 -7.28 -2.00
CA ILE A 127 17.74 -7.84 -1.31
C ILE A 127 17.49 -9.31 -0.95
N LEU A 128 16.32 -9.65 -0.41
CA LEU A 128 15.97 -11.03 -0.04
C LEU A 128 15.95 -11.98 -1.25
N VAL A 129 15.32 -11.57 -2.36
CA VAL A 129 15.25 -12.36 -3.59
C VAL A 129 16.65 -12.53 -4.19
N GLU A 130 17.48 -11.49 -4.16
CA GLU A 130 18.87 -11.58 -4.61
C GLU A 130 19.70 -12.55 -3.76
N GLN A 131 19.57 -12.49 -2.43
CA GLN A 131 20.26 -13.46 -1.57
C GLN A 131 19.75 -14.88 -1.81
N LEU A 132 18.44 -15.05 -2.03
CA LEU A 132 17.86 -16.34 -2.37
C LEU A 132 18.47 -16.90 -3.67
N TYR A 133 18.62 -16.06 -4.71
CA TYR A 133 19.31 -16.44 -5.94
C TYR A 133 20.76 -16.81 -5.70
N ARG A 134 21.49 -16.04 -4.88
CA ARG A 134 22.87 -16.35 -4.50
C ARG A 134 23.01 -17.72 -3.83
N TYR A 135 22.12 -18.06 -2.89
CA TYR A 135 22.18 -19.35 -2.19
C TYR A 135 21.82 -20.53 -3.10
N LEU A 136 20.97 -20.31 -4.10
CA LEU A 136 20.50 -21.35 -5.01
C LEU A 136 21.39 -21.51 -6.26
N ALA A 137 22.13 -20.47 -6.67
CA ALA A 137 22.99 -20.47 -7.85
C ALA A 137 24.09 -21.56 -7.88
N PRO A 138 24.80 -21.88 -6.78
CA PRO A 138 25.83 -22.94 -6.77
C PRO A 138 25.30 -24.34 -7.12
N ALA A 139 23.99 -24.54 -7.10
CA ALA A 139 23.36 -25.81 -7.46
C ALA A 139 23.14 -25.98 -8.98
N GLU A 140 23.41 -24.97 -9.81
CA GLU A 140 23.21 -25.02 -11.27
C GLU A 140 24.55 -25.21 -11.99
N LYS A 141 24.70 -26.34 -12.71
CA LYS A 141 25.95 -26.68 -13.43
C LYS A 141 26.23 -25.80 -14.65
N ASP A 142 25.27 -24.97 -15.06
CA ASP A 142 25.27 -24.25 -16.33
C ASP A 142 25.28 -22.71 -16.18
N GLY A 143 25.49 -22.19 -14.96
CA GLY A 143 25.56 -20.74 -14.73
C GLY A 143 24.22 -20.00 -14.91
N THR A 144 23.10 -20.72 -14.91
CA THR A 144 21.75 -20.16 -14.96
C THR A 144 21.33 -19.62 -13.59
N VAL A 145 20.66 -18.47 -13.57
CA VAL A 145 20.04 -17.92 -12.37
C VAL A 145 18.80 -18.75 -12.04
N PRO A 146 18.61 -19.20 -10.78
CA PRO A 146 17.45 -19.98 -10.38
C PRO A 146 16.18 -19.14 -10.45
N SER A 147 15.15 -19.66 -11.13
CA SER A 147 13.89 -18.94 -11.31
C SER A 147 13.03 -18.92 -10.04
N CYS A 148 12.35 -17.80 -9.77
CA CYS A 148 11.45 -17.64 -8.61
C CYS A 148 10.05 -17.16 -9.01
N ILE A 149 9.04 -17.58 -8.27
CA ILE A 149 7.70 -17.02 -8.35
C ILE A 149 7.44 -16.20 -7.09
N ALA A 150 7.04 -14.95 -7.27
CA ALA A 150 6.60 -14.07 -6.20
C ALA A 150 5.07 -14.03 -6.15
N PHE A 151 4.47 -14.44 -5.04
CA PHE A 151 3.02 -14.34 -4.84
C PHE A 151 2.67 -13.06 -4.12
N SER A 152 1.74 -12.29 -4.69
CA SER A 152 1.11 -11.14 -4.05
C SER A 152 -0.38 -11.38 -3.84
N ASP A 153 -0.99 -10.74 -2.85
CA ASP A 153 -2.41 -10.92 -2.53
C ASP A 153 -3.36 -10.10 -3.41
N SER A 154 -2.86 -9.07 -4.10
CA SER A 154 -3.63 -8.27 -5.04
C SER A 154 -2.96 -8.18 -6.41
N ARG A 155 -3.77 -7.99 -7.45
CA ARG A 155 -3.28 -7.76 -8.82
C ARG A 155 -2.40 -6.50 -8.89
N ARG A 156 -2.75 -5.45 -8.13
CA ARG A 156 -1.97 -4.20 -8.03
C ARG A 156 -0.60 -4.43 -7.38
N ASP A 157 -0.56 -5.16 -6.26
CA ASP A 157 0.69 -5.47 -5.57
C ASP A 157 1.60 -6.31 -6.47
N ALA A 158 1.04 -7.27 -7.23
CA ALA A 158 1.79 -8.08 -8.17
C ALA A 158 2.44 -7.24 -9.28
N SER A 159 1.68 -6.36 -9.95
CA SER A 159 2.23 -5.45 -10.97
C SER A 159 3.29 -4.53 -10.38
N ARG A 160 3.02 -3.93 -9.21
CA ARG A 160 3.96 -3.00 -8.57
C ARG A 160 5.23 -3.70 -8.12
N PHE A 161 5.12 -4.91 -7.58
CA PHE A 161 6.27 -5.73 -7.20
C PHE A 161 7.16 -6.07 -8.39
N SER A 162 6.57 -6.49 -9.52
CA SER A 162 7.27 -6.72 -10.79
C SER A 162 8.06 -5.48 -11.21
N ALA A 163 7.38 -4.34 -11.36
CA ALA A 163 8.01 -3.11 -11.82
C ALA A 163 9.08 -2.56 -10.85
N GLU A 164 8.83 -2.59 -9.54
CA GLU A 164 9.77 -2.12 -8.52
C GLU A 164 11.01 -3.01 -8.43
N MET A 165 10.85 -4.34 -8.48
CA MET A 165 11.96 -5.28 -8.41
C MET A 165 12.97 -5.01 -9.54
N GLU A 166 12.50 -4.95 -10.78
CA GLU A 166 13.36 -4.73 -11.94
C GLU A 166 13.93 -3.31 -11.99
N ARG A 167 13.14 -2.28 -11.65
CA ARG A 167 13.63 -0.90 -11.59
C ARG A 167 14.72 -0.74 -10.56
N ASN A 168 14.52 -1.27 -9.36
CA ASN A 168 15.46 -1.12 -8.26
C ASN A 168 16.78 -1.84 -8.56
N HIS A 169 16.69 -3.05 -9.12
CA HIS A 169 17.86 -3.78 -9.57
C HIS A 169 18.57 -3.08 -10.74
N TYR A 170 17.84 -2.53 -11.71
CA TYR A 170 18.42 -1.72 -12.79
C TYR A 170 19.21 -0.51 -12.27
N ARG A 171 18.71 0.19 -11.25
CA ARG A 171 19.43 1.30 -10.61
C ARG A 171 20.73 0.83 -9.93
N ASP A 172 20.72 -0.35 -9.34
CA ASP A 172 21.91 -0.94 -8.71
C ASP A 172 22.92 -1.38 -9.78
N THR A 173 22.46 -1.91 -10.92
CA THR A 173 23.28 -2.16 -12.12
C THR A 173 23.91 -0.89 -12.66
N LEU A 174 23.15 0.20 -12.81
CA LEU A 174 23.69 1.49 -13.26
C LEU A 174 24.75 2.02 -12.28
N ARG A 175 24.55 1.85 -10.96
CA ARG A 175 25.52 2.25 -9.95
C ARG A 175 26.85 1.52 -10.13
N ALA A 176 26.79 0.20 -10.22
CA ALA A 176 27.96 -0.65 -10.40
C ALA A 176 28.68 -0.36 -11.73
N LEU A 177 27.93 -0.16 -12.83
CA LEU A 177 28.52 0.20 -14.12
C LEU A 177 29.16 1.58 -14.10
N SER A 178 28.53 2.59 -13.50
CA SER A 178 29.11 3.93 -13.38
C SER A 178 30.37 3.92 -12.52
N GLU A 179 30.39 3.16 -11.42
CA GLU A 179 31.58 2.95 -10.60
C GLU A 179 32.71 2.28 -11.39
N GLU A 180 32.42 1.20 -12.12
CA GLU A 180 33.39 0.48 -12.96
C GLU A 180 34.02 1.41 -14.01
N VAL A 181 33.18 2.21 -14.68
CA VAL A 181 33.63 3.19 -15.66
C VAL A 181 34.53 4.24 -15.01
N ILE A 182 34.13 4.83 -13.88
CA ILE A 182 34.92 5.82 -13.15
C ILE A 182 36.26 5.25 -12.65
N GLY A 183 36.27 4.01 -12.17
CA GLY A 183 37.49 3.30 -11.78
C GLY A 183 38.46 3.18 -12.96
N SER A 184 37.97 2.77 -14.13
CA SER A 184 38.78 2.64 -15.35
C SER A 184 39.35 3.99 -15.83
N PHE A 185 38.64 5.11 -15.59
CA PHE A 185 39.10 6.44 -15.94
C PHE A 185 40.37 6.86 -15.17
N SER A 186 40.56 6.35 -13.94
CA SER A 186 41.76 6.63 -13.15
C SER A 186 43.01 5.98 -13.78
N GLU A 187 42.89 4.74 -14.25
CA GLU A 187 43.96 4.05 -14.98
C GLU A 187 44.26 4.75 -16.32
N VAL A 188 43.20 5.16 -17.01
CA VAL A 188 43.23 5.93 -18.25
C VAL A 188 43.97 7.26 -18.08
N LEU A 189 43.75 8.01 -17.00
CA LEU A 189 44.46 9.27 -16.76
C LEU A 189 45.97 9.06 -16.64
N HIS A 190 46.41 8.00 -15.98
CA HIS A 190 47.82 7.65 -15.90
C HIS A 190 48.42 7.28 -17.27
N LEU A 191 47.63 6.62 -18.13
CA LEU A 191 48.02 6.35 -19.51
C LEU A 191 48.04 7.61 -20.38
N LYS A 192 47.11 8.57 -20.16
CA LYS A 192 47.11 9.90 -20.83
C LYS A 192 48.38 10.66 -20.52
N GLU A 193 48.79 10.68 -19.25
CA GLU A 193 50.00 11.38 -18.83
C GLU A 193 51.24 10.82 -19.55
N LYS A 194 51.40 9.49 -19.56
CA LYS A 194 52.47 8.81 -20.31
C LYS A 194 52.42 9.11 -21.81
N TYR A 195 51.24 9.18 -22.40
CA TYR A 195 51.07 9.51 -23.80
C TYR A 195 51.46 10.96 -24.10
N ILE A 196 51.05 11.92 -23.27
CA ILE A 196 51.40 13.34 -23.40
C ILE A 196 52.91 13.54 -23.22
N ASP A 197 53.55 12.83 -22.28
CA ASP A 197 55.00 12.83 -22.11
C ASP A 197 55.72 12.32 -23.36
N ALA A 198 55.29 11.17 -23.89
CA ALA A 198 55.84 10.61 -25.13
C ALA A 198 55.60 11.52 -26.34
N PHE A 199 54.45 12.20 -26.39
CA PHE A 199 54.11 13.21 -27.39
C PHE A 199 55.07 14.41 -27.32
N HIS A 200 55.30 14.95 -26.12
CA HIS A 200 56.17 16.10 -25.88
C HIS A 200 57.63 15.83 -26.28
N VAL A 201 58.13 14.63 -26.00
CA VAL A 201 59.53 14.24 -26.27
C VAL A 201 59.72 13.67 -27.69
N GLY A 202 58.65 13.40 -28.43
CA GLY A 202 58.69 12.88 -29.80
C GLY A 202 59.00 11.38 -29.90
N ASP A 203 58.73 10.60 -28.85
CA ASP A 203 58.99 9.15 -28.80
C ASP A 203 57.82 8.35 -29.38
N GLU A 204 57.87 8.06 -30.68
CA GLU A 204 56.83 7.30 -31.40
C GLU A 204 56.62 5.86 -30.89
N ALA A 205 57.65 5.23 -30.33
CA ALA A 205 57.54 3.88 -29.78
C ALA A 205 56.77 3.89 -28.45
N ALA A 206 57.07 4.86 -27.59
CA ALA A 206 56.34 5.07 -26.33
C ALA A 206 54.89 5.52 -26.58
N LYS A 207 54.64 6.39 -27.57
CA LYS A 207 53.26 6.78 -27.98
C LYS A 207 52.43 5.57 -28.39
N LYS A 208 53.01 4.71 -29.25
CA LYS A 208 52.32 3.50 -29.72
C LYS A 208 52.03 2.53 -28.58
N SER A 209 53.00 2.30 -27.69
CA SER A 209 52.84 1.43 -26.54
C SER A 209 51.77 1.95 -25.56
N ALA A 210 51.74 3.24 -25.26
CA ALA A 210 50.72 3.84 -24.41
C ALA A 210 49.31 3.78 -25.04
N SER A 211 49.19 3.97 -26.36
CA SER A 211 47.94 3.86 -27.11
C SER A 211 47.40 2.43 -27.21
N GLU A 212 48.29 1.42 -27.29
CA GLU A 212 47.92 0.00 -27.31
C GLU A 212 47.41 -0.51 -25.96
N LEU A 213 47.83 0.10 -24.85
CA LEU A 213 47.43 -0.25 -23.48
C LEU A 213 46.07 0.35 -23.07
N LEU A 214 45.48 1.21 -23.91
CA LEU A 214 44.15 1.77 -23.65
C LEU A 214 43.05 0.69 -23.78
N PRO A 215 42.13 0.57 -22.81
CA PRO A 215 41.02 -0.39 -22.88
C PRO A 215 40.13 -0.11 -24.11
N LYS A 216 39.55 -1.16 -24.73
CA LYS A 216 38.67 -1.25 -25.95
C LYS A 216 38.73 -0.07 -26.98
N GLU A 217 38.75 -0.35 -28.28
CA GLU A 217 38.79 0.69 -29.34
C GLU A 217 37.74 1.82 -29.20
N GLU A 218 36.61 1.56 -28.56
CA GLU A 218 35.54 2.53 -28.27
C GLU A 218 35.94 3.62 -27.25
N TYR A 219 36.86 3.35 -26.31
CA TYR A 219 37.40 4.37 -25.39
C TYR A 219 38.50 5.23 -26.02
N LYS A 220 39.13 4.76 -27.11
CA LYS A 220 40.19 5.50 -27.80
C LYS A 220 39.66 6.78 -28.47
N ALA A 221 38.40 6.78 -28.92
CA ALA A 221 37.73 7.96 -29.48
C ALA A 221 37.44 9.05 -28.42
N ILE A 222 37.36 8.69 -27.13
CA ILE A 222 37.21 9.63 -26.00
C ILE A 222 38.57 10.27 -25.63
N PHE A 223 39.67 9.71 -26.13
CA PHE A 223 41.03 10.01 -25.70
C PHE A 223 41.74 11.10 -26.52
N ILE A 224 41.43 11.16 -27.82
CA ILE A 224 42.13 11.99 -28.80
C ILE A 224 41.06 12.75 -29.57
N ASP A 225 40.86 14.03 -29.26
CA ASP A 225 40.05 14.90 -30.12
C ASP A 225 40.84 15.26 -31.39
N ALA A 226 40.16 15.76 -32.43
CA ALA A 226 40.80 16.09 -33.71
C ALA A 226 41.85 17.22 -33.61
N GLU A 227 41.90 17.94 -32.49
CA GLU A 227 42.83 19.03 -32.18
C GLU A 227 43.95 18.60 -31.21
N PHE A 228 43.90 17.39 -30.66
CA PHE A 228 44.82 16.91 -29.62
C PHE A 228 46.29 17.02 -30.04
N GLU A 229 46.64 16.68 -31.28
CA GLU A 229 48.01 16.80 -31.78
C GLU A 229 48.40 18.23 -32.19
N ARG A 230 47.46 19.18 -32.16
CA ARG A 230 47.66 20.59 -32.55
C ARG A 230 47.77 21.54 -31.36
N LEU A 231 47.48 21.08 -30.16
CA LEU A 231 47.49 21.89 -28.94
C LEU A 231 48.90 21.91 -28.30
N PRO A 232 49.31 23.05 -27.70
CA PRO A 232 50.51 23.11 -26.86
C PRO A 232 50.44 22.10 -25.70
N VAL A 233 51.59 21.59 -25.26
CA VAL A 233 51.64 20.57 -24.18
C VAL A 233 51.08 21.11 -22.86
N GLU A 234 51.27 22.39 -22.55
CA GLU A 234 50.63 23.01 -21.38
C GLU A 234 49.10 23.00 -21.47
N GLU A 235 48.55 23.18 -22.67
CA GLU A 235 47.10 23.15 -22.91
C GLU A 235 46.56 21.71 -22.91
N LEU A 236 47.34 20.75 -23.42
CA LEU A 236 47.00 19.33 -23.34
C LEU A 236 46.93 18.83 -21.91
N ARG A 237 47.91 19.19 -21.07
CA ARG A 237 47.89 18.84 -19.65
C ARG A 237 46.71 19.47 -18.95
N SER A 238 46.43 20.75 -19.20
CA SER A 238 45.34 21.45 -18.52
C SER A 238 43.95 20.95 -18.91
N ARG A 239 43.74 20.52 -20.16
CA ARG A 239 42.45 19.96 -20.63
C ARG A 239 42.27 18.47 -20.33
N HIS A 240 43.31 17.64 -20.48
CA HIS A 240 43.14 16.18 -20.51
C HIS A 240 43.63 15.43 -19.27
N LEU A 241 44.34 16.08 -18.34
CA LEU A 241 44.79 15.48 -17.08
C LEU A 241 43.96 15.93 -15.87
N GLN A 242 42.78 16.51 -16.09
CA GLN A 242 41.86 16.83 -15.00
C GLN A 242 41.33 15.54 -14.36
N PRO A 243 41.31 15.42 -13.03
CA PRO A 243 40.78 14.25 -12.32
C PRO A 243 39.24 14.26 -12.29
N SER A 244 38.61 14.51 -13.43
CA SER A 244 37.15 14.60 -13.55
C SER A 244 36.67 14.02 -14.86
N VAL A 245 35.51 13.35 -14.82
CA VAL A 245 34.86 12.74 -15.98
C VAL A 245 33.59 13.52 -16.30
N SER A 246 33.37 13.89 -17.56
CA SER A 246 32.11 14.56 -17.92
C SER A 246 30.96 13.57 -17.87
N PHE A 247 29.77 14.04 -17.51
CA PHE A 247 28.59 13.18 -17.43
C PHE A 247 28.27 12.54 -18.79
N SER A 248 28.50 13.26 -19.90
CA SER A 248 28.32 12.75 -21.26
C SER A 248 29.27 11.59 -21.57
N GLN A 249 30.55 11.67 -21.15
CA GLN A 249 31.51 10.58 -21.30
C GLN A 249 31.10 9.36 -20.46
N LEU A 250 30.64 9.59 -19.22
CA LEU A 250 30.13 8.52 -18.36
C LEU A 250 28.91 7.82 -18.99
N SER A 251 27.92 8.59 -19.45
CA SER A 251 26.71 8.06 -20.09
C SER A 251 27.07 7.20 -21.30
N ALA A 252 27.87 7.73 -22.23
CA ALA A 252 28.28 7.02 -23.44
C ALA A 252 29.01 5.70 -23.11
N ALA A 253 29.87 5.69 -22.09
CA ALA A 253 30.54 4.47 -21.66
C ALA A 253 29.56 3.45 -21.05
N VAL A 254 28.60 3.88 -20.23
CA VAL A 254 27.56 3.01 -19.67
C VAL A 254 26.65 2.44 -20.76
N GLU A 255 26.30 3.24 -21.78
CA GLU A 255 25.49 2.80 -22.93
C GLU A 255 26.10 1.59 -23.64
N VAL A 256 27.41 1.58 -23.85
CA VAL A 256 28.13 0.44 -24.46
C VAL A 256 27.92 -0.84 -23.63
N TYR A 257 28.05 -0.77 -22.30
CA TYR A 257 27.84 -1.92 -21.42
C TYR A 257 26.39 -2.41 -21.43
N LEU A 258 25.43 -1.49 -21.45
CA LEU A 258 24.01 -1.85 -21.52
C LEU A 258 23.68 -2.54 -22.85
N LEU A 259 24.22 -2.03 -23.97
CA LEU A 259 24.03 -2.65 -25.29
C LEU A 259 24.67 -4.04 -25.38
N ASP A 260 25.87 -4.23 -24.81
CA ASP A 260 26.53 -5.53 -24.77
C ASP A 260 25.75 -6.56 -23.94
N SER A 261 25.04 -6.09 -22.91
CA SER A 261 24.22 -6.91 -22.01
C SER A 261 22.74 -6.98 -22.42
N TYR A 262 22.36 -6.40 -23.57
CA TYR A 262 20.98 -6.30 -24.06
C TYR A 262 19.99 -5.70 -23.03
N VAL A 263 20.45 -4.70 -22.27
CA VAL A 263 19.64 -3.96 -21.30
C VAL A 263 19.11 -2.68 -21.93
N PRO A 264 17.77 -2.44 -21.94
CA PRO A 264 17.20 -1.18 -22.41
C PRO A 264 17.69 0.04 -21.60
N PHE A 265 17.88 1.19 -22.27
CA PHE A 265 18.36 2.43 -21.64
C PHE A 265 17.36 3.02 -20.61
N ASP A 266 16.08 2.77 -20.81
CA ASP A 266 15.02 3.12 -19.86
C ASP A 266 14.86 2.09 -18.72
N GLY A 267 15.67 1.02 -18.73
CA GLY A 267 15.71 -0.06 -17.74
C GLY A 267 14.55 -1.05 -17.86
N LEU A 268 13.32 -0.53 -17.80
CA LEU A 268 12.08 -1.30 -17.81
C LEU A 268 11.64 -1.76 -19.21
N GLY A 269 12.22 -1.20 -20.29
CA GLY A 269 11.92 -1.54 -21.68
C GLY A 269 10.55 -1.07 -22.18
N ILE A 270 10.05 0.02 -21.60
CA ILE A 270 8.72 0.61 -21.89
C ILE A 270 8.80 1.47 -23.15
N GLU A 271 9.79 2.35 -23.25
CA GLU A 271 10.00 3.26 -24.38
C GLU A 271 10.56 2.51 -25.60
N THR A 272 11.49 1.58 -25.36
CA THR A 272 12.10 0.76 -26.42
C THR A 272 11.17 -0.34 -26.95
N GLN A 273 10.12 -0.69 -26.19
CA GLN A 273 9.25 -1.86 -26.39
C GLN A 273 10.00 -3.20 -26.33
N ARG A 274 9.55 -4.14 -25.49
CA ARG A 274 10.23 -5.44 -25.30
C ARG A 274 10.45 -6.24 -26.61
N LYS A 275 9.56 -6.08 -27.60
CA LYS A 275 9.69 -6.73 -28.92
C LYS A 275 10.92 -6.27 -29.71
N VAL A 276 11.53 -5.14 -29.35
CA VAL A 276 12.72 -4.58 -30.01
C VAL A 276 14.03 -5.08 -29.39
N ILE A 277 13.99 -5.71 -28.21
CA ILE A 277 15.19 -6.24 -27.53
C ILE A 277 16.03 -7.20 -28.41
N PRO A 278 15.45 -8.10 -29.24
CA PRO A 278 16.23 -8.90 -30.19
C PRO A 278 17.04 -8.06 -31.18
N LYS A 279 16.55 -6.86 -31.48
CA LYS A 279 17.12 -5.88 -32.40
C LYS A 279 17.74 -4.68 -31.67
N LEU A 280 18.00 -4.76 -30.36
CA LEU A 280 18.45 -3.61 -29.55
C LEU A 280 19.72 -2.97 -30.13
N LYS A 281 20.74 -3.78 -30.45
CA LYS A 281 22.00 -3.29 -31.05
C LYS A 281 21.79 -2.58 -32.40
N SER A 282 20.83 -3.00 -33.21
CA SER A 282 20.46 -2.30 -34.45
C SER A 282 19.56 -1.08 -34.20
N PHE A 283 18.67 -1.15 -33.21
CA PHE A 283 17.78 -0.06 -32.84
C PHE A 283 18.56 1.17 -32.37
N TYR A 284 19.68 0.96 -31.65
CA TYR A 284 20.54 2.05 -31.17
C TYR A 284 21.65 2.49 -32.14
N LYS A 285 21.93 1.71 -33.22
CA LYS A 285 22.85 2.15 -34.28
C LYS A 285 22.14 3.00 -35.33
N PRO A 286 22.73 4.13 -35.79
CA PRO A 286 22.17 4.92 -36.87
C PRO A 286 22.18 4.11 -38.19
N SER A 287 21.11 3.39 -38.47
CA SER A 287 20.85 2.74 -39.75
C SER A 287 19.74 3.47 -40.50
N GLY A 288 19.81 3.50 -41.83
CA GLY A 288 18.87 4.25 -42.70
C GLY A 288 17.43 3.71 -42.75
N SER A 289 16.96 3.01 -41.72
CA SER A 289 15.64 2.37 -41.64
C SER A 289 14.77 2.86 -40.48
N ARG A 290 15.18 3.89 -39.73
CA ARG A 290 14.37 4.45 -38.63
C ARG A 290 13.37 5.47 -39.17
N ASP A 291 12.16 5.47 -38.60
CA ASP A 291 11.19 6.55 -38.81
C ASP A 291 11.30 7.63 -37.72
N GLU A 292 10.56 8.74 -37.88
CA GLU A 292 10.57 9.85 -36.91
C GLU A 292 10.10 9.43 -35.50
N ARG A 293 9.22 8.42 -35.41
CA ARG A 293 8.70 7.94 -34.12
C ARG A 293 9.74 7.12 -33.36
N ASP A 294 10.50 6.29 -34.08
CA ASP A 294 11.61 5.52 -33.53
C ASP A 294 12.73 6.45 -33.03
N ASP A 295 13.04 7.51 -33.77
CA ASP A 295 14.00 8.52 -33.34
C ASP A 295 13.51 9.28 -32.09
N GLU A 296 12.21 9.58 -31.99
CA GLU A 296 11.65 10.20 -30.78
C GLU A 296 11.71 9.27 -29.56
N ARG A 297 11.36 7.99 -29.73
CA ARG A 297 11.48 6.97 -28.66
C ARG A 297 12.92 6.81 -28.19
N LEU A 298 13.86 6.79 -29.12
CA LEU A 298 15.28 6.72 -28.82
C LEU A 298 15.72 7.90 -27.94
N ARG A 299 15.37 9.14 -28.35
CA ARG A 299 15.68 10.34 -27.57
C ARG A 299 15.09 10.27 -26.15
N ARG A 300 13.86 9.77 -26.00
CA ARG A 300 13.24 9.57 -24.68
C ARG A 300 13.99 8.55 -23.84
N ALA A 301 14.40 7.42 -24.42
CA ALA A 301 15.15 6.38 -23.72
C ALA A 301 16.54 6.85 -23.27
N GLU A 302 17.27 7.59 -24.12
CA GLU A 302 18.57 8.20 -23.78
C GLU A 302 18.42 9.23 -22.65
N ASN A 303 17.40 10.10 -22.71
CA ASN A 303 17.12 11.06 -21.65
C ASN A 303 16.80 10.36 -20.31
N LEU A 304 16.06 9.24 -20.34
CA LEU A 304 15.77 8.45 -19.15
C LEU A 304 17.03 7.78 -18.58
N LEU A 305 17.93 7.26 -19.41
CA LEU A 305 19.20 6.71 -18.94
C LEU A 305 20.02 7.78 -18.21
N ARG A 306 20.22 8.93 -18.86
CA ARG A 306 20.98 10.06 -18.28
C ARG A 306 20.37 10.51 -16.96
N ARG A 307 19.04 10.58 -16.90
CA ARG A 307 18.32 10.86 -15.65
C ARG A 307 18.57 9.79 -14.58
N ASN A 308 18.48 8.50 -14.91
CA ASN A 308 18.67 7.40 -13.97
C ASN A 308 20.10 7.35 -13.43
N ILE A 309 21.11 7.55 -14.28
CA ILE A 309 22.53 7.63 -13.86
C ILE A 309 22.69 8.78 -12.85
N ARG A 310 22.13 9.95 -13.13
CA ARG A 310 22.17 11.11 -12.23
C ARG A 310 21.50 10.77 -10.89
N GLU A 311 20.30 10.20 -10.90
CA GLU A 311 19.57 9.80 -9.69
C GLU A 311 20.29 8.74 -8.84
N VAL A 312 21.15 7.92 -9.47
CA VAL A 312 22.00 6.95 -8.79
C VAL A 312 23.23 7.61 -8.16
N ILE A 313 23.83 8.56 -8.87
CA ILE A 313 24.98 9.35 -8.38
C ILE A 313 24.60 10.25 -7.21
N THR A 314 23.42 10.86 -7.27
CA THR A 314 22.92 11.82 -6.27
C THR A 314 21.92 11.22 -5.28
N ASP A 315 21.91 9.89 -5.12
CA ASP A 315 20.94 9.20 -4.27
C ASP A 315 21.05 9.61 -2.80
N SER A 316 19.93 9.66 -2.10
CA SER A 316 19.87 10.08 -0.70
C SER A 316 20.32 9.00 0.29
N LEU A 317 20.45 9.37 1.58
CA LEU A 317 20.66 8.45 2.72
C LEU A 317 21.99 7.67 2.67
N GLY A 318 23.02 8.24 2.06
CA GLY A 318 24.35 7.65 2.00
C GLY A 318 24.54 6.64 0.87
N ARG A 319 23.69 6.71 -0.17
CA ARG A 319 23.75 5.85 -1.37
C ARG A 319 24.30 6.58 -2.61
N ASP A 320 24.56 7.87 -2.48
CA ASP A 320 25.25 8.69 -3.48
C ASP A 320 26.73 8.32 -3.57
N PHE A 321 27.36 8.75 -4.66
CA PHE A 321 28.76 8.45 -4.94
C PHE A 321 29.71 9.09 -3.92
N GLU A 322 29.36 10.26 -3.39
CA GLU A 322 30.22 10.95 -2.43
C GLU A 322 30.25 10.19 -1.10
N SER A 323 29.09 9.72 -0.63
CA SER A 323 28.99 8.91 0.59
C SER A 323 29.62 7.53 0.46
N LEU A 324 29.62 6.95 -0.74
CA LEU A 324 30.21 5.64 -1.02
C LEU A 324 31.72 5.69 -1.33
N GLY A 325 32.29 6.88 -1.54
CA GLY A 325 33.72 7.05 -1.84
C GLY A 325 34.10 6.97 -3.31
N PHE A 326 33.14 7.08 -4.22
CA PHE A 326 33.39 6.96 -5.67
C PHE A 326 33.69 8.29 -6.37
N GLY A 327 33.41 9.43 -5.72
CA GLY A 327 33.62 10.77 -6.27
C GLY A 327 32.50 11.73 -5.91
N TRP A 328 32.58 12.98 -6.37
CA TRP A 328 31.54 13.99 -6.14
C TRP A 328 31.22 14.81 -7.40
N LEU A 329 30.07 15.47 -7.42
CA LEU A 329 29.68 16.33 -8.54
C LEU A 329 30.47 17.64 -8.54
N THR A 330 31.00 18.01 -9.70
CA THR A 330 31.77 19.24 -9.98
C THR A 330 31.35 19.80 -11.35
N VAL A 331 31.95 20.93 -11.73
CA VAL A 331 31.90 21.53 -13.07
C VAL A 331 33.15 21.23 -13.88
N ASP A 332 33.17 21.66 -15.14
CA ASP A 332 34.36 21.61 -16.00
C ASP A 332 35.49 22.48 -15.42
N ARG A 333 36.51 21.82 -14.86
CA ARG A 333 37.68 22.50 -14.28
C ARG A 333 38.71 22.96 -15.31
N SER A 334 38.56 22.55 -16.58
CA SER A 334 39.38 23.01 -17.69
C SER A 334 38.89 24.33 -18.29
N ALA A 335 37.59 24.64 -18.13
CA ALA A 335 36.99 25.86 -18.63
C ALA A 335 37.48 27.11 -17.86
N PRO A 336 37.54 28.30 -18.53
CA PRO A 336 37.98 29.54 -17.90
C PRO A 336 37.12 29.92 -16.68
N LEU A 337 37.73 30.59 -15.70
CA LEU A 337 37.00 31.13 -14.55
C LEU A 337 35.99 32.20 -14.99
N PRO A 338 34.84 32.36 -14.29
CA PRO A 338 33.89 33.41 -14.57
C PRO A 338 34.48 34.81 -14.38
N SER A 339 33.98 35.77 -15.17
CA SER A 339 34.37 37.19 -15.06
C SER A 339 34.16 37.71 -13.63
N GLY A 340 35.23 38.23 -13.02
CA GLY A 340 35.21 38.77 -11.65
C GLY A 340 35.80 37.86 -10.58
N VAL A 341 36.21 36.62 -10.92
CA VAL A 341 36.94 35.72 -10.03
C VAL A 341 38.44 35.77 -10.36
N PRO A 342 39.32 36.25 -9.46
CA PRO A 342 40.77 36.29 -9.68
C PRO A 342 41.37 34.88 -9.85
N ALA A 343 42.45 34.77 -10.63
CA ALA A 343 43.13 33.49 -10.86
C ALA A 343 43.70 32.90 -9.56
N GLU A 344 44.14 33.72 -8.60
CA GLU A 344 44.58 33.25 -7.28
C GLU A 344 43.46 32.62 -6.43
N GLN A 345 42.19 32.84 -6.75
CA GLN A 345 41.04 32.27 -6.02
C GLN A 345 40.46 31.00 -6.68
N ARG A 346 41.17 30.41 -7.66
CA ARG A 346 40.68 29.27 -8.45
C ARG A 346 40.18 28.11 -7.59
N ASP A 347 40.96 27.69 -6.59
CA ASP A 347 40.63 26.52 -5.77
C ASP A 347 39.46 26.81 -4.82
N ASP A 348 39.43 28.01 -4.24
CA ASP A 348 38.31 28.49 -3.42
C ASP A 348 37.02 28.54 -4.24
N PHE A 349 37.09 29.00 -5.50
CA PHE A 349 35.94 29.06 -6.40
C PHE A 349 35.36 27.68 -6.69
N TYR A 350 36.18 26.68 -7.09
CA TYR A 350 35.66 25.34 -7.33
C TYR A 350 35.12 24.69 -6.06
N THR A 351 35.77 24.91 -4.91
CA THR A 351 35.28 24.44 -3.62
C THR A 351 33.91 25.03 -3.28
N PHE A 352 33.69 26.30 -3.59
CA PHE A 352 32.39 26.96 -3.46
C PHE A 352 31.32 26.35 -4.38
N ILE A 353 31.66 26.12 -5.66
CA ILE A 353 30.73 25.50 -6.62
C ILE A 353 30.40 24.05 -6.25
N ASP A 354 31.37 23.26 -5.83
CA ASP A 354 31.15 21.88 -5.37
C ASP A 354 30.23 21.84 -4.14
N MET A 355 30.36 22.82 -3.23
CA MET A 355 29.45 22.99 -2.10
C MET A 355 28.02 23.28 -2.56
N VAL A 356 27.84 24.18 -3.53
CA VAL A 356 26.54 24.49 -4.11
C VAL A 356 25.94 23.24 -4.77
N LEU A 357 26.71 22.55 -5.61
CA LEU A 357 26.26 21.33 -6.29
C LEU A 357 25.87 20.22 -5.33
N ARG A 358 26.65 20.00 -4.26
CA ARG A 358 26.31 19.07 -3.19
C ARG A 358 24.98 19.44 -2.53
N PHE A 359 24.74 20.73 -2.29
CA PHE A 359 23.47 21.15 -1.70
C PHE A 359 22.29 20.85 -2.64
N LEU A 360 22.44 21.20 -3.92
CA LEU A 360 21.41 20.99 -4.94
C LEU A 360 21.11 19.51 -5.18
N SER A 361 22.13 18.65 -5.07
CA SER A 361 21.97 17.20 -5.22
C SER A 361 21.21 16.58 -4.06
N PHE A 362 21.57 16.89 -2.81
CA PHE A 362 20.98 16.24 -1.62
C PHE A 362 19.61 16.78 -1.22
N TYR A 363 19.41 18.10 -1.24
CA TYR A 363 18.21 18.72 -0.64
C TYR A 363 17.21 19.21 -1.68
N TYR A 364 17.68 19.54 -2.87
CA TYR A 364 16.84 20.02 -3.95
C TYR A 364 16.52 18.97 -5.00
N ARG A 365 17.20 17.81 -4.95
CA ARG A 365 17.11 16.73 -5.93
C ARG A 365 17.12 17.29 -7.35
N THR A 366 18.25 17.85 -7.79
CA THR A 366 18.53 18.37 -9.16
C THR A 366 17.33 18.33 -10.12
N ARG A 367 16.63 19.47 -10.27
CA ARG A 367 15.45 19.58 -11.14
C ARG A 367 15.79 19.19 -12.58
N HIS A 368 14.92 18.44 -13.25
CA HIS A 368 15.07 18.13 -14.67
C HIS A 368 14.33 19.17 -15.52
N LYS A 369 14.65 19.25 -16.82
CA LYS A 369 13.98 20.16 -17.77
C LYS A 369 12.45 19.96 -17.86
N ASP A 370 11.95 18.80 -17.45
CA ASP A 370 10.56 18.35 -17.69
C ASP A 370 9.60 18.63 -16.51
N GLU A 371 10.06 19.24 -15.41
CA GLU A 371 9.16 19.66 -14.32
C GLU A 371 8.42 20.94 -14.72
N VAL A 372 7.22 20.78 -15.27
CA VAL A 372 6.33 21.87 -15.70
C VAL A 372 5.76 22.61 -14.47
N GLY A 373 5.72 23.95 -14.50
CA GLY A 373 4.90 24.76 -13.58
C GLY A 373 5.62 25.49 -12.44
N LEU A 374 6.95 25.65 -12.51
CA LEU A 374 7.74 26.35 -11.48
C LEU A 374 8.57 27.50 -12.09
N ASP A 375 7.89 28.49 -12.67
CA ASP A 375 8.51 29.62 -13.38
C ASP A 375 9.16 30.68 -12.46
N SER A 376 8.97 30.59 -11.14
CA SER A 376 9.65 31.44 -10.16
C SER A 376 10.36 30.58 -9.12
N PHE A 377 11.69 30.57 -9.19
CA PHE A 377 12.51 29.74 -8.31
C PHE A 377 13.32 30.58 -7.33
N VAL A 378 13.27 30.23 -6.04
CA VAL A 378 14.05 30.83 -4.96
C VAL A 378 14.60 29.70 -4.09
N PHE A 379 15.85 29.82 -3.61
CA PHE A 379 16.40 28.83 -2.71
C PHE A 379 15.71 28.89 -1.33
N PRO A 380 15.66 27.78 -0.57
CA PRO A 380 15.15 27.80 0.79
C PRO A 380 16.04 28.62 1.71
N ASN A 381 15.49 29.24 2.76
CA ASN A 381 16.25 30.06 3.71
C ASN A 381 17.50 29.38 4.30
N TYR A 382 17.45 28.06 4.53
CA TYR A 382 18.58 27.31 5.06
C TYR A 382 19.74 27.15 4.06
N PHE A 383 19.51 27.29 2.75
CA PHE A 383 20.58 27.37 1.76
C PHE A 383 21.42 28.64 1.98
N TYR A 384 20.74 29.78 2.06
CA TYR A 384 21.39 31.07 2.24
C TYR A 384 22.20 31.13 3.54
N GLN A 385 21.69 30.53 4.62
CA GLN A 385 22.45 30.39 5.88
C GLN A 385 23.74 29.60 5.70
N VAL A 386 23.71 28.47 4.99
CA VAL A 386 24.92 27.66 4.73
C VAL A 386 25.96 28.44 3.92
N ILE A 387 25.51 29.24 2.96
CA ILE A 387 26.40 30.04 2.11
C ILE A 387 26.96 31.25 2.87
N ALA A 388 26.12 32.00 3.60
CA ALA A 388 26.53 33.20 4.32
C ALA A 388 27.54 32.92 5.44
N ASP A 389 27.39 31.79 6.14
CA ASP A 389 28.27 31.42 7.28
C ASP A 389 29.56 30.69 6.83
N ASN A 390 29.84 30.60 5.53
CA ASN A 390 30.96 29.83 5.00
C ASN A 390 32.15 30.73 4.62
N ALA A 391 33.32 30.43 5.18
CA ALA A 391 34.53 31.21 4.96
C ALA A 391 35.03 31.19 3.50
N VAL A 392 34.77 30.12 2.73
CA VAL A 392 35.12 30.03 1.30
C VAL A 392 34.20 30.93 0.49
N ALA A 393 32.89 30.90 0.77
CA ALA A 393 31.92 31.78 0.10
C ALA A 393 32.29 33.26 0.28
N ALA A 394 32.69 33.67 1.49
CA ALA A 394 33.11 35.04 1.76
C ALA A 394 34.33 35.49 0.93
N ARG A 395 35.26 34.58 0.64
CA ARG A 395 36.44 34.86 -0.21
C ARG A 395 36.10 34.94 -1.70
N VAL A 396 35.11 34.17 -2.16
CA VAL A 396 34.75 34.06 -3.59
C VAL A 396 33.75 35.12 -4.04
N VAL A 397 32.63 35.29 -3.33
CA VAL A 397 31.57 36.25 -3.73
C VAL A 397 31.66 37.60 -3.01
N GLY A 398 32.44 37.69 -1.95
CA GLY A 398 32.60 38.90 -1.14
C GLY A 398 31.51 39.08 -0.07
N ALA A 399 31.86 39.72 1.04
CA ALA A 399 30.97 39.91 2.19
C ALA A 399 29.68 40.69 1.85
N GLU A 400 29.77 41.70 0.99
CA GLU A 400 28.61 42.53 0.58
C GLU A 400 27.54 41.75 -0.22
N VAL A 401 27.92 40.64 -0.85
CA VAL A 401 26.99 39.75 -1.56
C VAL A 401 26.29 38.81 -0.58
N LEU A 402 26.99 38.40 0.49
CA LEU A 402 26.47 37.47 1.49
C LEU A 402 25.41 38.08 2.42
N GLU A 403 25.27 39.40 2.44
CA GLU A 403 24.27 40.12 3.26
C GLU A 403 22.85 40.10 2.65
N ASP A 404 22.69 39.74 1.37
CA ASP A 404 21.41 39.76 0.65
C ASP A 404 21.18 38.46 -0.14
N ASN A 405 20.14 37.71 0.26
CA ASN A 405 19.73 36.46 -0.38
C ASN A 405 19.48 36.60 -1.89
N SER A 406 19.00 37.76 -2.36
CA SER A 406 18.75 38.02 -3.78
C SER A 406 20.06 38.08 -4.55
N ARG A 407 21.10 38.71 -3.98
CA ARG A 407 22.43 38.79 -4.57
C ARG A 407 23.13 37.44 -4.57
N ILE A 408 23.01 36.66 -3.49
CA ILE A 408 23.52 35.27 -3.45
C ILE A 408 22.86 34.45 -4.56
N PHE A 409 21.53 34.54 -4.70
CA PHE A 409 20.79 33.83 -5.73
C PHE A 409 21.28 34.18 -7.14
N GLU A 410 21.39 35.47 -7.46
CA GLU A 410 21.90 35.93 -8.76
C GLU A 410 23.31 35.42 -9.02
N LYS A 411 24.23 35.51 -8.05
CA LYS A 411 25.62 35.08 -8.23
C LYS A 411 25.76 33.58 -8.42
N VAL A 412 25.06 32.78 -7.63
CA VAL A 412 25.03 31.33 -7.79
C VAL A 412 24.46 30.95 -9.16
N ARG A 413 23.35 31.58 -9.58
CA ARG A 413 22.75 31.35 -10.90
C ARG A 413 23.74 31.68 -12.03
N ASP A 414 24.36 32.85 -11.98
CA ASP A 414 25.30 33.30 -13.02
C ASP A 414 26.49 32.34 -13.15
N TYR A 415 27.04 31.84 -12.03
CA TYR A 415 28.13 30.86 -12.07
C TYR A 415 27.70 29.50 -12.62
N LEU A 416 26.52 29.00 -12.24
CA LEU A 416 26.01 27.74 -12.79
C LEU A 416 25.71 27.86 -14.29
N GLN A 417 25.25 29.02 -14.75
CA GLN A 417 25.03 29.31 -16.17
C GLN A 417 26.34 29.40 -16.97
N HIS A 418 27.39 30.01 -16.39
CA HIS A 418 28.72 30.08 -17.03
C HIS A 418 29.25 28.69 -17.41
N TYR A 419 29.05 27.69 -16.56
CA TYR A 419 29.44 26.30 -16.83
C TYR A 419 28.37 25.47 -17.53
N SER A 420 27.26 26.08 -17.99
CA SER A 420 26.13 25.39 -18.61
C SER A 420 25.58 24.25 -17.73
N VAL A 421 25.61 24.42 -16.42
CA VAL A 421 25.10 23.47 -15.41
C VAL A 421 23.64 23.72 -15.10
N ALA A 422 23.17 24.95 -15.26
CA ALA A 422 21.79 25.33 -15.04
C ALA A 422 21.32 26.36 -16.08
N ASP A 423 20.02 26.37 -16.37
CA ASP A 423 19.41 27.39 -17.23
C ASP A 423 18.90 28.61 -16.44
N GLU A 424 18.15 29.51 -17.09
CA GLU A 424 17.57 30.71 -16.47
C GLU A 424 16.57 30.43 -15.33
N TYR A 425 16.00 29.23 -15.29
CA TYR A 425 15.08 28.76 -14.26
C TYR A 425 15.75 27.84 -13.23
N LEU A 426 17.08 27.77 -13.22
CA LEU A 426 17.88 26.88 -12.37
C LEU A 426 17.57 25.37 -12.58
N ARG A 427 17.09 24.98 -13.76
CA ARG A 427 16.94 23.56 -14.13
C ARG A 427 18.31 23.01 -14.49
N ILE A 428 18.69 21.87 -13.91
CA ILE A 428 20.04 21.32 -14.06
C ILE A 428 20.20 20.72 -15.46
N LEU A 429 21.22 21.20 -16.16
CA LEU A 429 21.68 20.74 -17.46
C LEU A 429 22.76 19.67 -17.24
N ILE A 430 22.40 18.42 -17.52
CA ILE A 430 23.26 17.26 -17.25
C ILE A 430 24.59 17.34 -18.01
N ASP A 431 24.59 17.93 -19.21
CA ASP A 431 25.78 18.07 -20.06
C ASP A 431 26.90 18.95 -19.44
N GLY A 432 26.55 19.88 -18.55
CA GLY A 432 27.52 20.72 -17.83
C GLY A 432 28.08 20.06 -16.56
N LEU A 433 27.57 18.89 -16.16
CA LEU A 433 28.01 18.20 -14.95
C LEU A 433 29.23 17.32 -15.20
N TYR A 434 30.12 17.31 -14.21
CA TYR A 434 31.30 16.47 -14.15
C TYR A 434 31.33 15.72 -12.82
N ILE A 435 32.05 14.61 -12.78
CA ILE A 435 32.29 13.84 -11.57
C ILE A 435 33.79 13.90 -11.28
N HIS A 436 34.16 14.47 -10.15
CA HIS A 436 35.54 14.48 -9.69
C HIS A 436 35.90 13.12 -9.09
N LEU A 437 37.06 12.60 -9.47
CA LEU A 437 37.61 11.36 -8.92
C LEU A 437 37.98 11.54 -7.44
N PRO A 438 37.86 10.49 -6.61
CA PRO A 438 38.16 10.60 -5.19
C PRO A 438 39.63 10.96 -4.98
N GLY A 439 39.89 11.80 -3.98
CA GLY A 439 41.24 12.08 -3.50
C GLY A 439 41.79 10.96 -2.61
N SER A 440 42.94 11.21 -1.97
CA SER A 440 43.55 10.28 -1.00
C SER A 440 42.88 10.29 0.38
N HIS A 441 42.01 11.28 0.64
CA HIS A 441 41.37 11.50 1.93
C HIS A 441 39.88 11.78 1.74
N PHE A 442 39.11 11.50 2.79
CA PHE A 442 37.74 11.93 2.95
C PHE A 442 37.55 12.58 4.32
N TRP A 443 36.46 13.31 4.48
CA TRP A 443 36.12 13.95 5.73
C TRP A 443 34.82 13.39 6.28
N GLU A 444 34.86 12.94 7.53
CA GLU A 444 33.69 12.47 8.26
C GLU A 444 33.32 13.49 9.33
N CYS A 445 32.04 13.85 9.37
CA CYS A 445 31.52 14.72 10.43
C CYS A 445 31.50 13.98 11.78
N ASP A 446 32.15 14.54 12.80
CA ASP A 446 32.19 13.97 14.15
C ASP A 446 30.82 13.94 14.86
N ASN A 447 29.92 14.84 14.48
CA ASN A 447 28.57 14.94 15.00
C ASN A 447 27.59 14.06 14.20
N CYS A 448 27.45 14.31 12.90
CA CYS A 448 26.39 13.69 12.10
C CYS A 448 26.81 12.48 11.26
N ARG A 449 28.11 12.15 11.24
CA ARG A 449 28.69 11.03 10.48
C ARG A 449 28.53 11.11 8.96
N SER A 450 28.14 12.26 8.41
CA SER A 450 28.10 12.45 6.96
C SER A 450 29.50 12.46 6.38
N ILE A 451 29.63 11.83 5.22
CA ILE A 451 30.87 11.79 4.44
C ILE A 451 30.91 12.98 3.48
N HIS A 452 32.09 13.57 3.35
CA HIS A 452 32.43 14.66 2.44
C HIS A 452 33.73 14.30 1.72
N MET A 453 33.77 14.43 0.40
CA MET A 453 34.97 14.10 -0.40
C MET A 453 35.89 15.32 -0.65
N PHE A 454 35.49 16.49 -0.17
CA PHE A 454 36.28 17.72 -0.24
C PHE A 454 36.09 18.56 1.04
N GLN A 455 37.08 19.36 1.39
CA GLN A 455 37.03 20.27 2.54
C GLN A 455 36.82 21.71 2.08
N ALA A 456 35.85 22.41 2.69
CA ALA A 456 35.60 23.83 2.44
C ALA A 456 36.13 24.70 3.60
N ASP A 457 35.43 24.68 4.74
CA ASP A 457 35.72 25.48 5.94
C ASP A 457 35.93 24.62 7.18
N GLY A 458 36.10 23.30 7.02
CA GLY A 458 36.23 22.34 8.12
C GLY A 458 34.92 22.04 8.88
N GLN A 459 33.81 22.69 8.51
CA GLN A 459 32.52 22.47 9.15
C GLN A 459 31.62 21.55 8.32
N CYS A 460 30.72 20.84 8.99
CA CYS A 460 29.74 20.01 8.32
C CYS A 460 28.77 20.86 7.49
N ARG A 461 28.47 20.37 6.29
CA ARG A 461 27.58 21.02 5.32
C ARG A 461 26.25 20.28 5.13
N THR A 462 26.04 19.24 5.93
CA THR A 462 24.80 18.45 5.91
C THR A 462 23.68 19.22 6.60
N ILE A 463 22.57 19.40 5.89
CA ILE A 463 21.33 19.93 6.43
C ILE A 463 20.50 18.79 6.99
N LYS A 464 19.99 18.97 8.21
CA LYS A 464 18.97 18.10 8.81
C LYS A 464 17.84 18.97 9.29
N HIS A 465 16.61 18.65 8.89
CA HIS A 465 15.40 19.39 9.30
C HIS A 465 15.49 20.90 9.10
N ARG A 466 16.03 21.32 7.94
CA ARG A 466 16.20 22.74 7.58
C ARG A 466 17.19 23.49 8.50
N GLN A 467 18.05 22.77 9.23
CA GLN A 467 19.15 23.32 10.03
C GLN A 467 20.48 22.68 9.62
N ARG A 468 21.56 23.47 9.63
CA ARG A 468 22.92 22.98 9.39
C ARG A 468 23.41 22.13 10.57
N CYS A 469 24.10 21.03 10.29
CA CYS A 469 24.80 20.28 11.32
C CYS A 469 25.96 21.10 11.89
N SER A 470 26.07 21.16 13.22
CA SER A 470 27.13 21.86 13.94
C SER A 470 28.43 21.08 14.13
N GLY A 471 28.58 19.92 13.48
CA GLY A 471 29.79 19.09 13.62
C GLY A 471 30.97 19.57 12.81
N GLU A 472 32.15 19.13 13.21
CA GLU A 472 33.40 19.38 12.51
C GLU A 472 33.77 18.19 11.62
N LEU A 473 34.42 18.49 10.51
CA LEU A 473 34.90 17.51 9.55
C LEU A 473 36.28 17.00 9.98
N LYS A 474 36.36 15.71 10.32
CA LYS A 474 37.62 15.01 10.63
C LYS A 474 38.13 14.29 9.38
N GLU A 475 39.36 14.59 9.02
CA GLU A 475 40.06 13.98 7.89
C GLU A 475 40.42 12.52 8.18
N ASN A 476 40.24 11.65 7.19
CA ASN A 476 40.55 10.23 7.25
C ASN A 476 41.10 9.77 5.89
N PRO A 477 42.02 8.79 5.84
CA PRO A 477 42.49 8.20 4.58
C PRO A 477 41.37 7.42 3.87
N ILE A 478 41.28 7.54 2.55
CA ILE A 478 40.20 6.96 1.73
C ILE A 478 40.06 5.43 1.88
N ASP A 479 41.16 4.73 2.17
CA ASP A 479 41.19 3.27 2.37
C ASP A 479 40.21 2.82 3.47
N LEU A 480 40.08 3.58 4.56
CA LEU A 480 39.14 3.28 5.65
C LEU A 480 37.68 3.32 5.22
N LEU A 481 37.33 4.10 4.20
CA LEU A 481 35.99 4.12 3.63
C LEU A 481 35.77 2.90 2.74
N SER A 482 36.81 2.51 1.98
CA SER A 482 36.79 1.35 1.10
C SER A 482 36.67 0.01 1.84
N GLU A 483 37.18 -0.06 3.08
CA GLU A 483 37.10 -1.24 3.95
C GLU A 483 35.72 -1.42 4.61
N ARG A 484 34.84 -0.41 4.57
CA ARG A 484 33.50 -0.52 5.16
C ARG A 484 32.63 -1.49 4.38
N SER A 485 31.84 -2.29 5.10
CA SER A 485 30.82 -3.15 4.48
C SER A 485 29.82 -2.29 3.70
N ASN A 486 29.73 -2.55 2.40
CA ASN A 486 28.90 -1.81 1.46
C ASN A 486 28.25 -2.77 0.47
N TYR A 487 26.93 -2.88 0.55
CA TYR A 487 26.14 -3.73 -0.34
C TYR A 487 26.41 -3.46 -1.83
N TYR A 488 26.56 -2.19 -2.23
CA TYR A 488 26.77 -1.83 -3.65
C TYR A 488 28.15 -2.25 -4.15
N LYS A 489 29.16 -2.16 -3.28
CA LYS A 489 30.50 -2.65 -3.57
C LYS A 489 30.49 -4.18 -3.75
N GLU A 490 29.88 -4.91 -2.81
CA GLU A 490 29.72 -6.37 -2.91
C GLU A 490 28.94 -6.77 -4.17
N PHE A 491 27.87 -6.03 -4.50
CA PHE A 491 27.08 -6.24 -5.73
C PHE A 491 27.94 -6.11 -7.00
N ARG A 492 28.88 -5.14 -7.04
CA ARG A 492 29.84 -4.96 -8.14
C ARG A 492 30.89 -6.06 -8.15
N GLU A 493 31.57 -6.31 -7.04
CA GLU A 493 32.68 -7.27 -6.93
C GLU A 493 32.24 -8.69 -7.27
N GLU A 494 31.01 -9.06 -6.94
CA GLU A 494 30.42 -10.35 -7.33
C GLU A 494 29.94 -10.40 -8.79
N GLY A 495 29.98 -9.27 -9.51
CA GLY A 495 29.59 -9.20 -10.91
C GLY A 495 28.08 -9.29 -11.14
N ARG A 496 27.23 -9.02 -10.13
CA ARG A 496 25.76 -9.17 -10.23
C ARG A 496 25.14 -8.28 -11.29
N TYR A 497 25.70 -7.10 -11.48
CA TYR A 497 25.29 -6.13 -12.51
C TYR A 497 25.32 -6.69 -13.95
N LYS A 498 26.06 -7.78 -14.20
CA LYS A 498 26.13 -8.48 -15.50
C LYS A 498 24.89 -9.34 -15.79
N TYR A 499 24.09 -9.65 -14.77
CA TYR A 499 22.91 -10.51 -14.86
C TYR A 499 21.69 -9.79 -14.26
N PRO A 500 21.14 -8.78 -14.98
CA PRO A 500 20.03 -7.99 -14.46
C PRO A 500 18.77 -8.84 -14.32
N ILE A 501 18.16 -8.83 -13.13
CA ILE A 501 16.91 -9.53 -12.84
C ILE A 501 15.79 -9.01 -13.76
N ARG A 502 15.18 -9.93 -14.51
CA ARG A 502 14.01 -9.67 -15.35
C ARG A 502 12.74 -10.17 -14.71
N THR A 503 11.72 -9.33 -14.78
CA THR A 503 10.43 -9.59 -14.15
C THR A 503 9.26 -9.41 -15.10
N ALA A 504 8.21 -10.17 -14.87
CA ALA A 504 6.90 -9.90 -15.44
C ALA A 504 5.80 -10.35 -14.48
N GLU A 505 4.64 -9.73 -14.60
CA GLU A 505 3.43 -10.13 -13.92
C GLU A 505 2.64 -11.16 -14.76
N ILE A 506 2.00 -12.12 -14.11
CA ILE A 506 0.92 -12.93 -14.67
C ILE A 506 -0.25 -12.81 -13.70
N ILE A 507 -1.21 -11.99 -14.10
CA ILE A 507 -2.34 -11.56 -13.26
C ILE A 507 -3.59 -11.52 -14.10
N GLY A 508 -4.69 -11.15 -13.43
CA GLY A 508 -5.98 -11.55 -13.92
C GLY A 508 -6.56 -10.94 -15.22
N HIS A 509 -5.74 -10.13 -15.86
CA HIS A 509 -6.06 -9.36 -17.06
C HIS A 509 -4.88 -9.40 -18.03
N THR A 510 -3.87 -10.23 -17.77
CA THR A 510 -2.82 -10.51 -18.76
C THR A 510 -3.45 -11.34 -19.88
N PRO A 511 -3.41 -10.92 -21.16
CA PRO A 511 -4.00 -11.68 -22.25
C PRO A 511 -3.43 -13.11 -22.33
N ALA A 512 -4.25 -14.09 -22.70
CA ALA A 512 -3.87 -15.52 -22.67
C ALA A 512 -2.61 -15.83 -23.51
N GLU A 513 -2.46 -15.18 -24.67
CA GLU A 513 -1.26 -15.30 -25.50
C GLU A 513 -0.02 -14.79 -24.76
N GLU A 514 -0.14 -13.65 -24.09
CA GLU A 514 0.94 -13.01 -23.34
C GLU A 514 1.30 -13.80 -22.07
N GLN A 515 0.32 -14.39 -21.39
CA GLN A 515 0.56 -15.33 -20.29
C GLN A 515 1.43 -16.51 -20.75
N ARG A 516 1.10 -17.09 -21.91
CA ARG A 516 1.86 -18.19 -22.52
C ARG A 516 3.27 -17.74 -22.90
N ASN A 517 3.43 -16.56 -23.50
CA ASN A 517 4.74 -16.02 -23.87
C ASN A 517 5.63 -15.79 -22.63
N ARG A 518 5.08 -15.21 -21.54
CA ARG A 518 5.79 -15.00 -20.27
C ARG A 518 6.18 -16.33 -19.61
N GLN A 519 5.29 -17.32 -19.63
CA GLN A 519 5.60 -18.66 -19.13
C GLN A 519 6.77 -19.29 -19.89
N LEU A 520 6.76 -19.21 -21.23
CA LEU A 520 7.84 -19.74 -22.05
C LEU A 520 9.16 -18.99 -21.79
N ALA A 521 9.12 -17.65 -21.74
CA ALA A 521 10.28 -16.82 -21.43
C ALA A 521 10.88 -17.11 -20.04
N PHE A 522 10.03 -17.41 -19.04
CA PHE A 522 10.47 -17.85 -17.71
C PHE A 522 11.17 -19.22 -17.74
N GLN A 523 10.74 -20.12 -18.63
CA GLN A 523 11.42 -21.38 -18.90
C GLN A 523 12.65 -21.24 -19.82
N GLY A 524 13.00 -20.02 -20.26
CA GLY A 524 14.07 -19.78 -21.22
C GLY A 524 13.77 -20.27 -22.64
N LYS A 525 12.48 -20.43 -22.99
CA LYS A 525 12.02 -20.86 -24.32
C LYS A 525 11.35 -19.70 -25.04
N PHE A 526 11.59 -19.59 -26.34
CA PHE A 526 11.02 -18.55 -27.18
C PHE A 526 10.47 -19.17 -28.47
N LEU A 527 9.32 -18.67 -28.93
CA LEU A 527 8.69 -19.15 -30.18
C LEU A 527 9.38 -18.56 -31.42
N ASP A 528 9.95 -17.37 -31.28
CA ASP A 528 10.68 -16.69 -32.35
C ASP A 528 12.09 -17.26 -32.49
N GLN A 529 12.43 -17.69 -33.71
CA GLN A 529 13.72 -18.30 -34.04
C GLN A 529 14.88 -17.30 -34.03
N ASP A 530 14.58 -15.99 -34.14
CA ASP A 530 15.59 -14.92 -34.02
C ASP A 530 16.10 -14.76 -32.57
N ILE A 531 15.39 -15.33 -31.58
CA ILE A 531 15.75 -15.26 -30.17
C ILE A 531 16.61 -16.47 -29.79
N SER A 532 17.93 -16.31 -29.89
CA SER A 532 18.92 -17.34 -29.52
C SER A 532 20.16 -16.77 -28.84
N GLY A 533 20.94 -17.63 -28.17
CA GLY A 533 22.23 -17.27 -27.57
C GLY A 533 22.11 -16.14 -26.53
N PRO A 534 22.97 -15.10 -26.57
CA PRO A 534 22.95 -14.00 -25.61
C PRO A 534 21.62 -13.24 -25.53
N VAL A 535 20.88 -13.13 -26.66
CA VAL A 535 19.58 -12.46 -26.71
C VAL A 535 18.53 -13.21 -25.89
N ALA A 536 18.52 -14.55 -26.01
CA ALA A 536 17.61 -15.40 -25.25
C ALA A 536 17.86 -15.29 -23.74
N ASN A 537 19.13 -15.20 -23.31
CA ASN A 537 19.48 -15.00 -21.92
C ASN A 537 19.00 -13.63 -21.39
N ALA A 538 19.08 -12.57 -22.20
CA ALA A 538 18.63 -11.23 -21.80
C ALA A 538 17.11 -11.07 -21.74
N LEU A 539 16.37 -11.89 -22.51
CA LEU A 539 14.91 -11.91 -22.55
C LEU A 539 14.28 -12.92 -21.58
N LYS A 540 15.07 -13.84 -21.02
CA LYS A 540 14.61 -14.82 -20.03
C LYS A 540 14.04 -14.07 -18.83
N LEU A 541 12.91 -14.54 -18.30
CA LEU A 541 12.34 -14.00 -17.06
C LEU A 541 12.91 -14.77 -15.87
N ASP A 542 13.47 -14.06 -14.89
CA ASP A 542 13.99 -14.65 -13.65
C ASP A 542 12.91 -14.76 -12.58
N LEU A 543 11.99 -13.78 -12.55
CA LEU A 543 10.91 -13.71 -11.58
C LEU A 543 9.55 -13.47 -12.25
N LEU A 544 8.56 -14.29 -11.89
CA LEU A 544 7.16 -14.03 -12.21
C LEU A 544 6.42 -13.57 -10.96
N SER A 545 5.78 -12.40 -11.05
CA SER A 545 4.91 -11.87 -10.01
C SER A 545 3.46 -12.27 -10.28
N VAL A 546 2.83 -12.99 -9.38
CA VAL A 546 1.50 -13.61 -9.62
C VAL A 546 0.56 -13.38 -8.44
N THR A 547 -0.74 -13.50 -8.70
CA THR A 547 -1.77 -13.52 -7.66
C THR A 547 -1.97 -14.89 -7.02
N THR A 548 -2.80 -14.93 -5.97
CA THR A 548 -3.09 -16.08 -5.10
C THR A 548 -3.55 -17.31 -5.89
N THR A 549 -4.43 -17.11 -6.86
CA THR A 549 -4.72 -18.03 -7.94
C THR A 549 -3.69 -17.73 -9.02
N MET A 550 -2.81 -18.68 -9.32
CA MET A 550 -2.18 -18.66 -10.65
C MET A 550 -3.35 -18.76 -11.61
N GLU A 551 -3.74 -17.63 -12.18
CA GLU A 551 -4.94 -17.52 -12.96
C GLU A 551 -4.84 -18.53 -14.11
N ALA A 552 -5.79 -19.47 -14.15
CA ALA A 552 -5.95 -20.48 -15.19
C ALA A 552 -4.67 -21.29 -15.57
N GLY A 553 -4.37 -22.35 -14.80
CA GLY A 553 -3.77 -23.56 -15.40
C GLY A 553 -2.30 -23.49 -15.85
N VAL A 554 -1.54 -22.45 -15.49
CA VAL A 554 -0.12 -22.32 -15.85
C VAL A 554 0.72 -23.38 -15.10
N ASP A 555 1.06 -24.50 -15.77
CA ASP A 555 2.01 -25.50 -15.25
C ASP A 555 3.45 -25.11 -15.60
N ILE A 556 4.15 -24.50 -14.65
CA ILE A 556 5.54 -24.06 -14.80
C ILE A 556 6.52 -25.20 -14.44
N GLY A 557 6.03 -26.37 -14.01
CA GLY A 557 6.86 -27.47 -13.51
C GLY A 557 7.23 -27.32 -12.03
N GLY A 558 8.30 -27.98 -11.60
CA GLY A 558 8.79 -27.89 -10.22
C GLY A 558 9.70 -26.69 -10.02
N LEU A 559 9.39 -25.87 -9.02
CA LEU A 559 10.17 -24.68 -8.67
C LEU A 559 11.11 -25.00 -7.50
N LYS A 560 12.31 -24.42 -7.53
CA LYS A 560 13.24 -24.47 -6.39
C LYS A 560 12.87 -23.44 -5.32
N SER A 561 12.34 -22.29 -5.72
CA SER A 561 12.01 -21.21 -4.80
C SER A 561 10.67 -20.54 -5.06
N VAL A 562 10.01 -20.16 -3.97
CA VAL A 562 8.82 -19.32 -3.95
C VAL A 562 9.04 -18.18 -2.95
N PHE A 563 8.72 -16.96 -3.37
CA PHE A 563 8.69 -15.78 -2.51
C PHE A 563 7.24 -15.36 -2.25
N LEU A 564 6.86 -15.15 -0.99
CA LEU A 564 5.54 -14.62 -0.63
C LEU A 564 5.72 -13.16 -0.21
N ALA A 565 5.10 -12.29 -1.00
CA ALA A 565 5.20 -10.84 -0.95
C ALA A 565 4.17 -10.26 0.05
N GLY A 566 4.21 -10.77 1.29
CA GLY A 566 3.18 -10.62 2.33
C GLY A 566 2.77 -11.96 2.91
N MET A 567 2.25 -11.95 4.14
CA MET A 567 1.64 -13.15 4.71
C MET A 567 0.27 -13.40 4.04
N PRO A 568 0.05 -14.56 3.39
CA PRO A 568 -1.25 -14.94 2.84
C PRO A 568 -2.37 -14.89 3.89
N PRO A 569 -3.62 -14.52 3.53
CA PRO A 569 -4.71 -14.34 4.49
C PRO A 569 -5.03 -15.55 5.38
N ARG A 570 -4.83 -16.77 4.85
CA ARG A 570 -5.12 -18.03 5.53
C ARG A 570 -4.07 -19.10 5.18
N ARG A 571 -4.04 -20.13 6.03
CA ARG A 571 -3.21 -21.33 5.85
C ARG A 571 -3.43 -22.01 4.49
N PHE A 572 -4.68 -22.15 4.03
CA PHE A 572 -4.96 -22.81 2.76
C PHE A 572 -4.28 -22.08 1.59
N ASN A 573 -4.40 -20.75 1.53
CA ASN A 573 -3.72 -19.92 0.54
C ASN A 573 -2.19 -20.05 0.68
N TYR A 574 -1.66 -20.06 1.90
CA TYR A 574 -0.24 -20.28 2.16
C TYR A 574 0.25 -21.60 1.58
N GLN A 575 -0.44 -22.70 1.89
CA GLN A 575 -0.09 -24.04 1.44
C GLN A 575 -0.17 -24.21 -0.07
N GLN A 576 -1.19 -23.64 -0.72
CA GLN A 576 -1.31 -23.67 -2.17
C GLN A 576 -0.14 -22.97 -2.89
N ARG A 577 0.38 -21.90 -2.31
CA ARG A 577 1.50 -21.11 -2.85
C ARG A 577 2.84 -21.80 -2.59
N VAL A 578 3.11 -22.21 -1.35
CA VAL A 578 4.35 -22.91 -0.96
C VAL A 578 4.46 -24.28 -1.61
N GLY A 579 3.35 -25.01 -1.79
CA GLY A 579 3.30 -26.32 -2.44
C GLY A 579 3.63 -26.31 -3.94
N ARG A 580 3.99 -25.15 -4.50
CA ARG A 580 4.56 -25.01 -5.85
C ARG A 580 6.07 -25.23 -5.86
N ALA A 581 6.76 -24.98 -4.75
CA ALA A 581 8.17 -25.32 -4.58
C ALA A 581 8.35 -26.81 -4.25
N GLY A 582 9.48 -27.40 -4.63
CA GLY A 582 9.86 -28.76 -4.22
C GLY A 582 9.12 -29.89 -4.93
N ARG A 583 8.56 -29.65 -6.13
CA ARG A 583 7.98 -30.69 -6.98
C ARG A 583 9.07 -31.37 -7.81
N ARG A 584 8.98 -32.69 -8.00
CA ARG A 584 10.02 -33.56 -8.62
C ARG A 584 11.26 -33.65 -7.71
N ARG A 585 12.17 -34.59 -7.97
CA ARG A 585 13.22 -35.08 -7.02
C ARG A 585 14.32 -34.04 -6.65
N ASP A 586 14.01 -32.75 -6.65
CA ASP A 586 14.91 -31.71 -6.16
C ASP A 586 15.18 -31.90 -4.67
N ARG A 587 16.46 -31.86 -4.30
CA ARG A 587 16.92 -32.14 -2.93
C ARG A 587 16.70 -30.98 -1.98
N LEU A 588 16.49 -29.77 -2.50
CA LEU A 588 16.30 -28.55 -1.72
C LEU A 588 15.30 -27.63 -2.42
N SER A 589 14.30 -27.17 -1.68
CA SER A 589 13.36 -26.14 -2.08
C SER A 589 13.15 -25.16 -0.95
N VAL A 590 13.03 -23.87 -1.26
CA VAL A 590 12.92 -22.80 -0.27
C VAL A 590 11.65 -21.99 -0.51
N ALA A 591 10.85 -21.83 0.54
CA ALA A 591 9.76 -20.86 0.58
C ALA A 591 10.16 -19.72 1.51
N LEU A 592 10.19 -18.50 0.99
CA LEU A 592 10.51 -17.30 1.78
C LEU A 592 9.26 -16.43 1.90
N THR A 593 8.80 -16.16 3.12
CA THR A 593 7.65 -15.29 3.38
C THR A 593 8.11 -14.00 4.01
N PHE A 594 7.85 -12.86 3.35
CA PHE A 594 8.13 -11.55 3.92
C PHE A 594 6.89 -10.97 4.56
N CYS A 595 6.86 -10.91 5.89
CA CYS A 595 5.77 -10.32 6.66
C CYS A 595 5.90 -8.79 6.68
N LYS A 596 4.92 -8.08 6.13
CA LYS A 596 4.83 -6.61 6.13
C LYS A 596 4.56 -6.11 7.56
N GLY A 597 4.76 -4.82 7.83
CA GLY A 597 4.37 -4.17 9.09
C GLY A 597 2.85 -3.99 9.27
N GLN A 598 2.05 -4.94 8.79
CA GLN A 598 0.59 -4.94 8.90
C GLN A 598 0.16 -5.80 10.09
N LYS A 599 -0.96 -5.45 10.75
CA LYS A 599 -1.48 -6.19 11.93
C LYS A 599 -1.66 -7.69 11.66
N HIS A 600 -2.05 -8.04 10.43
CA HIS A 600 -2.19 -9.42 9.96
C HIS A 600 -0.84 -10.17 9.97
N ASP A 601 0.13 -9.60 9.25
CA ASP A 601 1.45 -10.18 9.06
C ASP A 601 2.20 -10.27 10.38
N GLU A 602 2.12 -9.24 11.24
CA GLU A 602 2.69 -9.28 12.60
C GLU A 602 2.10 -10.42 13.43
N TYR A 603 0.77 -10.62 13.40
CA TYR A 603 0.10 -11.66 14.18
C TYR A 603 0.58 -13.08 13.85
N TYR A 604 0.75 -13.36 12.56
CA TYR A 604 1.20 -14.68 12.07
C TYR A 604 2.72 -14.83 12.04
N PHE A 605 3.48 -13.73 11.97
CA PHE A 605 4.92 -13.73 12.17
C PHE A 605 5.27 -14.24 13.57
N ASP A 606 4.53 -13.78 14.59
CA ASP A 606 4.69 -14.24 15.99
C ASP A 606 4.13 -15.66 16.25
N ARG A 607 3.32 -16.20 15.32
CA ARG A 607 2.60 -17.48 15.46
C ARG A 607 2.65 -18.30 14.16
N PRO A 608 3.84 -18.65 13.65
CA PRO A 608 3.98 -19.33 12.37
C PRO A 608 3.30 -20.71 12.35
N GLU A 609 3.12 -21.36 13.51
CA GLU A 609 2.43 -22.64 13.65
C GLU A 609 0.97 -22.60 13.17
N LEU A 610 0.29 -21.45 13.23
CA LEU A 610 -1.07 -21.31 12.70
C LEU A 610 -1.09 -21.44 11.17
N MET A 611 -0.06 -20.93 10.49
CA MET A 611 0.06 -21.08 9.03
C MET A 611 0.60 -22.45 8.60
N LEU A 612 1.47 -23.06 9.42
CA LEU A 612 2.16 -24.29 9.04
C LEU A 612 1.43 -25.56 9.50
N ALA A 613 0.92 -25.58 10.73
CA ALA A 613 0.50 -26.80 11.42
C ALA A 613 -0.99 -26.89 11.77
N GLU A 614 -1.77 -25.80 11.63
CA GLU A 614 -3.20 -25.80 11.92
C GLU A 614 -3.97 -26.81 11.05
N LYS A 615 -5.02 -27.46 11.57
CA LYS A 615 -5.81 -28.41 10.78
C LYS A 615 -6.68 -27.65 9.78
N THR A 616 -6.58 -27.99 8.49
CA THR A 616 -7.53 -27.53 7.48
C THR A 616 -8.79 -28.38 7.51
N ALA A 617 -9.94 -27.72 7.51
CA ALA A 617 -11.22 -28.36 7.23
C ALA A 617 -11.22 -28.98 5.83
N SER A 618 -12.01 -30.03 5.63
CA SER A 618 -12.20 -30.62 4.30
C SER A 618 -13.26 -29.82 3.56
N PRO A 619 -13.06 -29.47 2.28
CA PRO A 619 -14.07 -28.74 1.53
C PRO A 619 -15.38 -29.54 1.48
N LYS A 620 -16.48 -28.90 1.85
CA LYS A 620 -17.83 -29.44 1.72
C LYS A 620 -18.51 -28.80 0.51
N LEU A 621 -19.37 -29.56 -0.15
CA LEU A 621 -20.22 -29.06 -1.22
C LEU A 621 -21.67 -29.17 -0.72
N ASP A 622 -22.34 -28.03 -0.61
CA ASP A 622 -23.75 -27.98 -0.19
C ASP A 622 -24.67 -28.25 -1.41
N SER A 623 -24.87 -29.54 -1.72
CA SER A 623 -25.71 -29.98 -2.83
C SER A 623 -27.22 -29.87 -2.55
N GLU A 624 -27.60 -29.59 -1.31
CA GLU A 624 -29.00 -29.53 -0.87
C GLU A 624 -29.50 -28.09 -0.69
N ASN A 625 -28.70 -27.09 -1.09
CA ASN A 625 -29.05 -25.68 -1.01
C ASN A 625 -30.24 -25.35 -1.93
N ILE A 626 -31.44 -25.32 -1.34
CA ILE A 626 -32.70 -25.09 -2.05
C ILE A 626 -32.71 -23.76 -2.80
N GLU A 627 -32.14 -22.69 -2.24
CA GLU A 627 -32.11 -21.37 -2.87
C GLU A 627 -31.33 -21.37 -4.19
N ILE A 628 -30.15 -22.00 -4.21
CA ILE A 628 -29.34 -22.13 -5.42
C ILE A 628 -30.04 -23.05 -6.43
N LEU A 629 -30.54 -24.19 -5.97
CA LEU A 629 -31.20 -25.17 -6.83
C LEU A 629 -32.44 -24.59 -7.52
N VAL A 630 -33.30 -23.87 -6.80
CA VAL A 630 -34.49 -23.22 -7.36
C VAL A 630 -34.10 -22.26 -8.49
N ARG A 631 -33.07 -21.42 -8.31
CA ARG A 631 -32.61 -20.49 -9.37
C ARG A 631 -32.11 -21.23 -10.61
N VAL A 632 -31.35 -22.30 -10.41
CA VAL A 632 -30.81 -23.11 -11.53
C VAL A 632 -31.94 -23.83 -12.28
N VAL A 633 -32.90 -24.41 -11.55
CA VAL A 633 -34.06 -25.11 -12.15
C VAL A 633 -34.99 -24.12 -12.87
N THR A 634 -35.29 -22.96 -12.28
CA THR A 634 -36.07 -21.90 -12.94
C THR A 634 -35.38 -21.43 -14.22
N LYS A 635 -34.07 -21.16 -14.17
CA LYS A 635 -33.28 -20.80 -15.37
C LYS A 635 -33.33 -21.87 -16.44
N TRP A 636 -33.15 -23.13 -16.05
CA TRP A 636 -33.21 -24.26 -16.98
C TRP A 636 -34.58 -24.34 -17.66
N PHE A 637 -35.66 -24.29 -16.88
CA PHE A 637 -37.03 -24.35 -17.40
C PHE A 637 -37.30 -23.22 -18.39
N MET A 638 -36.97 -21.98 -18.01
CA MET A 638 -37.19 -20.81 -18.85
C MET A 638 -36.47 -20.91 -20.20
N ASN A 639 -35.22 -21.40 -20.21
CA ASN A 639 -34.47 -21.64 -21.43
C ASN A 639 -35.01 -22.81 -22.25
N TRP A 640 -35.38 -23.91 -21.60
CA TRP A 640 -35.98 -25.07 -22.25
C TRP A 640 -37.30 -24.68 -22.93
N HIS A 641 -38.20 -23.99 -22.22
CA HIS A 641 -39.47 -23.54 -22.75
C HIS A 641 -39.30 -22.65 -23.98
N VAL A 642 -38.34 -21.72 -23.94
CA VAL A 642 -38.04 -20.86 -25.09
C VAL A 642 -37.62 -21.67 -26.32
N ASN A 643 -36.69 -22.61 -26.15
CA ASN A 643 -36.15 -23.40 -27.25
C ASN A 643 -37.16 -24.39 -27.85
N GLU A 644 -38.12 -24.88 -27.06
CA GLU A 644 -39.15 -25.82 -27.53
C GLU A 644 -40.35 -25.13 -28.18
N VAL A 645 -40.73 -23.93 -27.71
CA VAL A 645 -42.01 -23.29 -28.08
C VAL A 645 -41.85 -22.18 -29.12
N TYR A 646 -40.70 -21.51 -29.18
CA TYR A 646 -40.50 -20.34 -30.04
C TYR A 646 -39.40 -20.56 -31.07
N SER A 647 -39.51 -19.87 -32.21
CA SER A 647 -38.45 -19.86 -33.21
C SER A 647 -37.31 -18.92 -32.79
N GLN A 648 -36.09 -19.16 -33.29
CA GLN A 648 -34.94 -18.30 -32.95
C GLN A 648 -35.13 -16.83 -33.37
N ASP A 649 -36.06 -16.55 -34.28
CA ASP A 649 -36.36 -15.20 -34.77
C ASP A 649 -37.39 -14.46 -33.90
N ASP A 650 -38.12 -15.14 -33.00
CA ASP A 650 -39.15 -14.54 -32.14
C ASP A 650 -38.56 -13.70 -30.98
N PHE A 651 -37.26 -13.87 -30.71
CA PHE A 651 -36.52 -13.16 -29.66
C PHE A 651 -35.31 -12.43 -30.28
N GLN A 652 -35.61 -11.43 -31.14
CA GLN A 652 -34.62 -10.71 -31.96
C GLN A 652 -33.68 -9.76 -31.20
N TYR A 653 -33.82 -9.61 -29.89
CA TYR A 653 -32.90 -8.81 -29.09
C TYR A 653 -32.70 -9.42 -27.70
N ASP A 654 -31.46 -9.76 -27.39
CA ASP A 654 -31.01 -9.98 -26.02
C ASP A 654 -29.57 -9.48 -25.97
N GLY A 655 -29.36 -8.27 -25.43
CA GLY A 655 -28.02 -7.74 -25.18
C GLY A 655 -27.22 -8.54 -24.13
N GLY A 656 -27.81 -9.58 -23.55
CA GLY A 656 -27.19 -10.53 -22.64
C GLY A 656 -26.21 -11.46 -23.36
N GLY A 657 -25.12 -11.80 -22.66
CA GLY A 657 -24.09 -12.70 -23.20
C GLY A 657 -24.63 -14.11 -23.50
N GLU A 658 -23.86 -14.89 -24.25
CA GLU A 658 -24.21 -16.27 -24.67
C GLU A 658 -24.61 -17.21 -23.52
N ASN A 659 -24.24 -16.88 -22.27
CA ASN A 659 -24.46 -17.69 -21.06
C ASN A 659 -25.83 -17.47 -20.39
N SER A 660 -26.53 -16.37 -20.71
CA SER A 660 -27.77 -15.95 -20.03
C SER A 660 -29.03 -16.57 -20.65
N GLY A 661 -28.93 -17.02 -21.91
CA GLY A 661 -30.05 -17.51 -22.72
C GLY A 661 -30.81 -16.36 -23.39
N LYS A 662 -31.52 -16.63 -24.49
CA LYS A 662 -32.23 -15.61 -25.28
C LYS A 662 -33.70 -15.50 -24.86
N LEU A 663 -33.98 -14.79 -23.77
CA LEU A 663 -35.34 -14.72 -23.21
C LEU A 663 -36.16 -13.52 -23.71
N GLY A 664 -35.56 -12.63 -24.51
CA GLY A 664 -36.20 -11.42 -25.02
C GLY A 664 -36.19 -10.25 -24.04
N SER A 665 -37.07 -9.28 -24.27
CA SER A 665 -37.22 -8.11 -23.41
C SER A 665 -38.25 -8.31 -22.29
N ILE A 666 -38.23 -7.43 -21.30
CA ILE A 666 -39.24 -7.41 -20.21
C ILE A 666 -40.67 -7.33 -20.78
N GLU A 667 -40.87 -6.52 -21.83
CA GLU A 667 -42.18 -6.37 -22.49
C GLU A 667 -42.70 -7.69 -23.10
N VAL A 668 -41.81 -8.47 -23.73
CA VAL A 668 -42.19 -9.76 -24.31
C VAL A 668 -42.59 -10.75 -23.23
N PHE A 669 -41.89 -10.75 -22.09
CA PHE A 669 -42.26 -11.56 -20.93
C PHE A 669 -43.61 -11.16 -20.37
N GLN A 670 -43.84 -9.86 -20.14
CA GLN A 670 -45.12 -9.32 -19.64
C GLN A 670 -46.33 -9.77 -20.47
N GLY A 671 -46.21 -9.72 -21.80
CA GLY A 671 -47.29 -10.16 -22.70
C GLY A 671 -47.56 -11.66 -22.67
N LYS A 672 -46.69 -12.46 -22.06
CA LYS A 672 -46.72 -13.93 -22.10
C LYS A 672 -46.66 -14.60 -20.73
N VAL A 673 -46.62 -13.88 -19.60
CA VAL A 673 -46.43 -14.45 -18.24
C VAL A 673 -47.36 -15.63 -17.96
N GLU A 674 -48.65 -15.51 -18.25
CA GLU A 674 -49.64 -16.58 -18.03
C GLU A 674 -49.29 -17.85 -18.83
N THR A 675 -48.85 -17.70 -20.08
CA THR A 675 -48.39 -18.82 -20.92
C THR A 675 -47.19 -19.54 -20.28
N TRP A 676 -46.28 -18.80 -19.65
CA TRP A 676 -45.10 -19.38 -18.98
C TRP A 676 -45.49 -20.10 -17.69
N LEU A 677 -46.43 -19.55 -16.92
CA LEU A 677 -46.97 -20.16 -15.70
C LEU A 677 -47.73 -21.46 -16.00
N ASP A 678 -48.57 -21.45 -17.04
CA ASP A 678 -49.29 -22.64 -17.50
C ASP A 678 -48.31 -23.72 -17.98
N ALA A 679 -47.28 -23.34 -18.74
CA ALA A 679 -46.25 -24.25 -19.21
C ALA A 679 -45.44 -24.85 -18.05
N MET A 680 -45.08 -24.04 -17.05
CA MET A 680 -44.31 -24.52 -15.90
C MET A 680 -45.11 -25.48 -15.04
N SER A 681 -46.38 -25.17 -14.81
CA SER A 681 -47.32 -26.03 -14.09
C SER A 681 -47.57 -27.35 -14.83
N SER A 682 -47.47 -27.35 -16.16
CA SER A 682 -47.66 -28.54 -17.00
C SER A 682 -46.40 -29.40 -17.17
N ALA A 683 -45.21 -28.86 -16.89
CA ALA A 683 -43.90 -29.52 -17.04
C ALA A 683 -43.44 -30.25 -15.77
N GLU A 684 -44.38 -30.78 -14.98
CA GLU A 684 -44.09 -31.37 -13.66
C GLU A 684 -43.10 -32.55 -13.75
N VAL A 685 -43.20 -33.37 -14.80
CA VAL A 685 -42.34 -34.55 -15.00
C VAL A 685 -40.90 -34.13 -15.25
N GLU A 686 -40.69 -33.18 -16.17
CA GLU A 686 -39.40 -32.64 -16.54
C GLU A 686 -38.73 -31.91 -15.37
N LEU A 687 -39.50 -31.07 -14.66
CA LEU A 687 -39.04 -30.34 -13.48
C LEU A 687 -38.64 -31.28 -12.33
N ARG A 688 -39.37 -32.39 -12.15
CA ARG A 688 -39.02 -33.42 -11.17
C ARG A 688 -37.72 -34.14 -11.54
N GLU A 689 -37.58 -34.55 -12.79
CA GLU A 689 -36.38 -35.25 -13.27
C GLU A 689 -35.12 -34.38 -13.14
N ILE A 690 -35.17 -33.11 -13.55
CA ILE A 690 -34.01 -32.22 -13.46
C ILE A 690 -33.68 -31.86 -12.01
N SER A 691 -34.69 -31.65 -11.15
CA SER A 691 -34.49 -31.35 -9.73
C SER A 691 -33.79 -32.50 -9.00
N GLN A 692 -34.20 -33.75 -9.26
CA GLN A 692 -33.55 -34.95 -8.70
C GLN A 692 -32.10 -35.10 -9.18
N LYS A 693 -31.85 -34.87 -10.48
CA LYS A 693 -30.49 -34.95 -11.06
C LYS A 693 -29.53 -33.90 -10.48
N LEU A 694 -30.00 -32.67 -10.29
CA LEU A 694 -29.16 -31.55 -9.81
C LEU A 694 -28.90 -31.61 -8.30
N SER A 695 -29.92 -31.92 -7.51
CA SER A 695 -29.79 -32.02 -6.05
C SER A 695 -29.11 -33.33 -5.61
N GLY A 696 -29.19 -34.39 -6.42
CA GLY A 696 -28.79 -35.74 -6.04
C GLY A 696 -29.70 -36.39 -4.99
N THR A 697 -30.79 -35.72 -4.59
CA THR A 697 -31.73 -36.24 -3.58
C THR A 697 -32.78 -37.17 -4.20
N GLN A 698 -33.28 -38.10 -3.38
CA GLN A 698 -34.42 -38.97 -3.69
C GLN A 698 -35.65 -38.60 -2.85
N ASP A 699 -35.60 -37.50 -2.07
CA ASP A 699 -36.72 -37.04 -1.26
C ASP A 699 -37.79 -36.34 -2.11
N GLU A 700 -38.90 -37.03 -2.34
CA GLU A 700 -40.03 -36.53 -3.13
C GLU A 700 -40.71 -35.29 -2.51
N ALA A 701 -40.67 -35.14 -1.18
CA ALA A 701 -41.26 -33.97 -0.52
C ALA A 701 -40.42 -32.72 -0.78
N LEU A 702 -39.09 -32.85 -0.70
CA LEU A 702 -38.15 -31.79 -1.01
C LEU A 702 -38.26 -31.36 -2.48
N VAL A 703 -38.28 -32.31 -3.42
CA VAL A 703 -38.42 -32.02 -4.85
C VAL A 703 -39.74 -31.33 -5.16
N SER A 704 -40.86 -31.80 -4.58
CA SER A 704 -42.16 -31.18 -4.79
C SER A 704 -42.21 -29.75 -4.20
N HIS A 705 -41.56 -29.54 -3.05
CA HIS A 705 -41.40 -28.20 -2.47
C HIS A 705 -40.57 -27.27 -3.38
N MET A 706 -39.44 -27.74 -3.92
CA MET A 706 -38.63 -26.99 -4.88
C MET A 706 -39.42 -26.57 -6.10
N ILE A 707 -40.21 -27.46 -6.69
CA ILE A 707 -41.05 -27.15 -7.86
C ILE A 707 -42.06 -26.05 -7.50
N GLY A 708 -42.71 -26.17 -6.34
CA GLY A 708 -43.63 -25.14 -5.84
C GLY A 708 -42.94 -23.77 -5.68
N LEU A 709 -41.71 -23.73 -5.16
CA LEU A 709 -40.92 -22.51 -5.07
C LEU A 709 -40.56 -21.94 -6.44
N CYS A 710 -40.22 -22.79 -7.42
CA CYS A 710 -39.92 -22.35 -8.77
C CYS A 710 -41.14 -21.67 -9.44
N ILE A 711 -42.34 -22.24 -9.27
CA ILE A 711 -43.60 -21.65 -9.75
C ILE A 711 -43.87 -20.32 -9.04
N ALA A 712 -43.80 -20.29 -7.72
CA ALA A 712 -44.01 -19.06 -6.94
C ALA A 712 -43.03 -17.95 -7.34
N ARG A 713 -41.78 -18.30 -7.67
CA ARG A 713 -40.76 -17.37 -8.15
C ARG A 713 -41.11 -16.84 -9.54
N LEU A 714 -41.60 -17.68 -10.47
CA LEU A 714 -42.05 -17.22 -11.78
C LEU A 714 -43.28 -16.31 -11.68
N GLU A 715 -44.23 -16.62 -10.79
CA GLU A 715 -45.38 -15.75 -10.52
C GLU A 715 -44.95 -14.39 -9.96
N GLN A 716 -43.99 -14.39 -9.04
CA GLN A 716 -43.43 -13.15 -8.51
C GLN A 716 -42.69 -12.35 -9.59
N ALA A 717 -41.92 -13.00 -10.46
CA ALA A 717 -41.28 -12.35 -11.61
C ALA A 717 -42.32 -11.66 -12.50
N GLY A 718 -43.47 -12.31 -12.74
CA GLY A 718 -44.60 -11.73 -13.45
C GLY A 718 -45.10 -10.43 -12.81
N ARG A 719 -45.29 -10.43 -11.49
CA ARG A 719 -45.70 -9.23 -10.72
C ARG A 719 -44.63 -8.13 -10.73
N ASP A 720 -43.37 -8.50 -10.56
CA ASP A 720 -42.25 -7.56 -10.48
C ASP A 720 -41.89 -6.95 -11.84
N SER A 721 -42.29 -7.58 -12.95
CA SER A 721 -41.99 -7.11 -14.31
C SER A 721 -42.40 -5.67 -14.57
N GLU A 722 -43.50 -5.18 -13.99
CA GLU A 722 -43.93 -3.78 -14.13
C GLU A 722 -42.96 -2.81 -13.46
N ILE A 723 -42.44 -3.19 -12.29
CA ILE A 723 -41.41 -2.44 -11.57
C ILE A 723 -40.11 -2.44 -12.40
N TRP A 724 -39.76 -3.57 -13.02
CA TRP A 724 -38.59 -3.66 -13.88
C TRP A 724 -38.70 -2.79 -15.13
N CYS A 725 -39.87 -2.72 -15.76
CA CYS A 725 -40.12 -1.80 -16.87
C CYS A 725 -39.88 -0.33 -16.47
N GLN A 726 -40.29 0.06 -15.25
CA GLN A 726 -40.05 1.40 -14.73
C GLN A 726 -38.57 1.65 -14.38
N LYS A 727 -37.87 0.63 -13.87
CA LYS A 727 -36.46 0.72 -13.43
C LYS A 727 -35.48 0.66 -14.61
N TYR A 728 -35.62 -0.32 -15.49
CA TYR A 728 -34.68 -0.64 -16.57
C TYR A 728 -35.13 -0.15 -17.95
N GLY A 729 -36.44 0.00 -18.17
CA GLY A 729 -37.06 0.25 -19.47
C GLY A 729 -37.62 -1.03 -20.10
N SER A 730 -38.75 -0.94 -20.79
CA SER A 730 -39.49 -2.13 -21.30
C SER A 730 -38.72 -2.98 -22.33
N GLY A 731 -37.83 -2.34 -23.11
CA GLY A 731 -36.97 -3.00 -24.09
C GLY A 731 -35.70 -3.64 -23.52
N TYR A 732 -35.46 -3.55 -22.21
CA TYR A 732 -34.26 -4.10 -21.57
C TYR A 732 -34.28 -5.65 -21.58
N SER A 733 -33.10 -6.29 -21.62
CA SER A 733 -32.99 -7.75 -21.63
C SER A 733 -33.59 -8.38 -20.37
N LEU A 734 -34.52 -9.32 -20.55
CA LEU A 734 -35.12 -10.07 -19.45
C LEU A 734 -34.08 -10.95 -18.74
N SER A 735 -33.18 -11.57 -19.50
CA SER A 735 -32.17 -12.49 -18.93
C SER A 735 -31.23 -11.75 -17.99
N GLU A 736 -30.76 -10.55 -18.36
CA GLU A 736 -29.99 -9.67 -17.48
C GLU A 736 -30.76 -9.23 -16.23
N VAL A 737 -32.05 -8.89 -16.37
CA VAL A 737 -32.90 -8.44 -15.25
C VAL A 737 -33.11 -9.58 -14.25
N LEU A 738 -33.46 -10.78 -14.72
CA LEU A 738 -33.65 -11.95 -13.86
C LEU A 738 -32.36 -12.28 -13.08
N VAL A 739 -31.20 -12.03 -13.66
CA VAL A 739 -29.91 -12.21 -13.00
C VAL A 739 -29.67 -11.12 -11.96
N LYS A 740 -29.86 -9.84 -12.31
CA LYS A 740 -29.65 -8.67 -11.43
C LYS A 740 -30.63 -8.60 -10.26
N GLU A 741 -31.83 -9.14 -10.45
CA GLU A 741 -32.92 -9.17 -9.47
C GLU A 741 -32.98 -10.50 -8.68
N GLY A 742 -31.97 -11.37 -8.86
CA GLY A 742 -31.79 -12.60 -8.08
C GLY A 742 -32.75 -13.75 -8.38
N TYR A 743 -33.39 -13.76 -9.55
CA TYR A 743 -34.21 -14.88 -10.03
C TYR A 743 -33.34 -16.00 -10.63
N PHE A 744 -32.25 -15.64 -11.31
CA PHE A 744 -31.27 -16.55 -11.87
C PHE A 744 -29.96 -16.55 -11.06
N PRO A 745 -29.12 -17.58 -11.20
CA PRO A 745 -27.76 -17.52 -10.65
C PRO A 745 -26.93 -16.50 -11.42
N LEU A 746 -26.30 -15.56 -10.71
CA LEU A 746 -25.34 -14.60 -11.27
C LEU A 746 -23.92 -15.21 -11.39
N TYR A 747 -23.59 -16.22 -10.58
CA TYR A 747 -22.28 -16.89 -10.66
C TYR A 747 -22.09 -17.61 -12.00
N GLY A 748 -21.01 -17.26 -12.71
CA GLY A 748 -20.78 -17.68 -14.10
C GLY A 748 -21.28 -16.67 -15.16
N MET A 749 -21.78 -15.51 -14.73
CA MET A 749 -22.20 -14.40 -15.59
C MET A 749 -21.53 -13.09 -15.15
N PRO A 750 -20.71 -12.45 -15.99
CA PRO A 750 -19.96 -11.24 -15.61
C PRO A 750 -20.81 -9.97 -15.67
N GLU A 751 -22.01 -9.96 -15.08
CA GLU A 751 -22.93 -8.79 -15.14
C GLU A 751 -22.53 -7.65 -14.18
N ARG A 752 -21.68 -7.94 -13.18
CA ARG A 752 -21.14 -6.96 -12.21
C ARG A 752 -19.65 -6.68 -12.44
N ASP A 753 -19.14 -6.99 -13.63
CA ASP A 753 -17.78 -6.64 -14.03
C ASP A 753 -17.77 -5.27 -14.73
N VAL A 754 -16.86 -4.42 -14.30
CA VAL A 754 -16.61 -3.08 -14.82
C VAL A 754 -15.19 -3.01 -15.35
N SER A 755 -15.02 -2.33 -16.48
CA SER A 755 -13.75 -2.33 -17.20
C SER A 755 -13.09 -0.96 -17.19
N LEU A 756 -11.78 -0.95 -16.94
CA LEU A 756 -10.89 0.16 -17.29
C LEU A 756 -10.44 -0.02 -18.75
N LEU A 757 -10.67 1.00 -19.58
CA LEU A 757 -10.29 1.02 -21.00
C LEU A 757 -8.84 1.45 -21.15
N THR A 758 -7.91 0.53 -21.38
CA THR A 758 -6.49 0.85 -21.57
C THR A 758 -6.14 1.27 -22.99
N GLU A 759 -7.04 1.01 -23.95
CA GLU A 759 -6.93 1.38 -25.35
C GLU A 759 -8.23 2.06 -25.81
N ASP A 760 -8.13 2.88 -26.85
CA ASP A 760 -9.28 3.57 -27.43
C ASP A 760 -10.20 2.57 -28.15
N PRO A 761 -11.51 2.52 -27.85
CA PRO A 761 -12.42 1.61 -28.54
C PRO A 761 -12.67 1.98 -30.01
N ASN A 762 -12.42 3.23 -30.43
CA ASN A 762 -12.67 3.67 -31.81
C ASN A 762 -11.47 3.53 -32.74
N THR A 763 -10.27 3.26 -32.20
CA THR A 763 -9.02 3.19 -32.96
C THR A 763 -8.14 2.03 -32.50
N GLY A 764 -7.12 1.65 -33.28
CA GLY A 764 -6.18 0.60 -32.87
C GLY A 764 -6.75 -0.82 -33.02
N SER A 765 -6.44 -1.69 -32.04
CA SER A 765 -6.80 -3.12 -32.00
C SER A 765 -8.31 -3.38 -32.06
N ASN A 766 -9.08 -2.48 -31.45
CA ASN A 766 -10.53 -2.58 -31.32
C ASN A 766 -11.29 -1.96 -32.49
N GLU A 767 -10.66 -1.46 -33.56
CA GLU A 767 -11.21 -0.64 -34.67
C GLU A 767 -12.76 -0.64 -34.86
N ARG A 768 -13.48 -0.04 -33.90
CA ARG A 768 -14.96 0.04 -33.83
C ARG A 768 -15.72 -1.29 -33.71
N ASP A 769 -15.04 -2.32 -33.22
CA ASP A 769 -15.63 -3.62 -32.91
C ASP A 769 -16.53 -3.52 -31.68
N TRP A 770 -17.68 -4.18 -31.75
CA TRP A 770 -18.65 -4.19 -30.65
C TRP A 770 -19.22 -5.59 -30.46
N PRO A 771 -19.13 -6.16 -29.25
CA PRO A 771 -18.59 -5.57 -28.02
C PRO A 771 -17.07 -5.34 -28.07
N ILE A 772 -16.57 -4.45 -27.20
CA ILE A 772 -15.12 -4.23 -27.04
C ILE A 772 -14.49 -5.51 -26.48
N THR A 773 -13.39 -5.99 -27.08
CA THR A 773 -12.76 -7.26 -26.69
C THR A 773 -11.31 -7.11 -26.26
N GLU A 774 -10.58 -6.11 -26.78
CA GLU A 774 -9.18 -5.85 -26.43
C GLU A 774 -9.04 -4.60 -25.54
N GLY A 775 -7.91 -4.47 -24.85
CA GLY A 775 -7.61 -3.29 -24.01
C GLY A 775 -8.56 -3.10 -22.82
N LEU A 776 -9.16 -4.18 -22.31
CA LEU A 776 -10.06 -4.16 -21.16
C LEU A 776 -9.40 -4.75 -19.92
N VAL A 777 -9.50 -4.04 -18.81
CA VAL A 777 -9.08 -4.54 -17.50
C VAL A 777 -10.30 -4.57 -16.61
N SER A 778 -10.85 -5.76 -16.38
CA SER A 778 -12.08 -5.93 -15.62
C SER A 778 -11.84 -6.08 -14.11
N ARG A 779 -12.80 -5.58 -13.34
CA ARG A 779 -12.97 -5.80 -11.90
C ARG A 779 -14.43 -5.90 -11.55
N SER A 780 -14.74 -6.63 -10.48
CA SER A 780 -16.04 -6.52 -9.85
C SER A 780 -16.28 -5.05 -9.45
N GLU A 781 -17.51 -4.60 -9.58
CA GLU A 781 -17.91 -3.23 -9.24
C GLU A 781 -17.42 -2.78 -7.85
N ASP A 782 -17.55 -3.66 -6.86
CA ASP A 782 -17.17 -3.42 -5.46
C ASP A 782 -15.70 -3.00 -5.30
N ILE A 783 -14.82 -3.56 -6.14
CA ILE A 783 -13.40 -3.25 -6.14
C ILE A 783 -13.13 -2.06 -7.07
N ALA A 784 -13.82 -2.00 -8.22
CA ALA A 784 -13.63 -0.98 -9.23
C ALA A 784 -13.91 0.43 -8.70
N ILE A 785 -14.93 0.61 -7.85
CA ILE A 785 -15.25 1.91 -7.24
C ILE A 785 -14.13 2.46 -6.35
N ALA A 786 -13.13 1.66 -5.98
CA ALA A 786 -11.93 2.12 -5.26
C ALA A 786 -10.65 2.01 -6.08
N GLU A 787 -10.43 0.93 -6.84
CA GLU A 787 -9.20 0.74 -7.65
C GLU A 787 -9.19 1.59 -8.92
N PHE A 788 -10.35 1.79 -9.56
CA PHE A 788 -10.50 2.56 -10.79
C PHE A 788 -11.12 3.93 -10.56
N ALA A 789 -11.39 4.31 -9.30
CA ALA A 789 -11.90 5.64 -8.98
C ALA A 789 -11.03 6.75 -9.61
N PRO A 790 -11.62 7.88 -10.01
CA PRO A 790 -10.87 8.98 -10.59
C PRO A 790 -9.73 9.46 -9.68
N GLY A 791 -8.57 9.76 -10.27
CA GLY A 791 -7.32 10.06 -9.56
C GLY A 791 -6.52 8.83 -9.12
N GLN A 792 -7.12 7.63 -9.15
CA GLN A 792 -6.40 6.39 -8.83
C GLN A 792 -5.50 5.96 -9.99
N GLU A 793 -4.36 5.39 -9.60
CA GLU A 793 -3.35 4.93 -10.54
C GLU A 793 -3.26 3.42 -10.52
N TYR A 794 -3.43 2.84 -11.70
CA TYR A 794 -3.35 1.41 -11.95
C TYR A 794 -2.09 1.09 -12.76
N LEU A 795 -1.42 -0.02 -12.44
CA LEU A 795 -0.15 -0.39 -13.06
C LEU A 795 -0.29 -1.71 -13.84
N ILE A 796 0.01 -1.67 -15.13
CA ILE A 796 -0.08 -2.81 -16.05
C ILE A 796 1.12 -2.78 -16.98
N ASP A 797 1.86 -3.89 -17.05
CA ASP A 797 3.04 -4.04 -17.89
C ASP A 797 4.03 -2.90 -17.71
N LYS A 798 4.22 -2.52 -16.44
CA LYS A 798 5.07 -1.41 -15.99
C LYS A 798 4.65 -0.04 -16.53
N ARG A 799 3.44 0.10 -17.08
CA ARG A 799 2.82 1.38 -17.45
C ARG A 799 1.76 1.78 -16.42
N ARG A 800 1.75 3.06 -16.09
CA ARG A 800 0.83 3.69 -15.16
C ARG A 800 -0.33 4.29 -15.94
N TYR A 801 -1.54 3.87 -15.57
CA TYR A 801 -2.81 4.36 -16.07
C TYR A 801 -3.49 5.12 -14.94
N LYS A 802 -3.68 6.42 -15.10
CA LYS A 802 -4.41 7.24 -14.12
C LYS A 802 -5.85 7.38 -14.56
N SER A 803 -6.78 6.81 -13.80
CA SER A 803 -8.21 6.95 -14.09
C SER A 803 -8.64 8.41 -13.99
N SER A 804 -9.33 8.93 -15.00
CA SER A 804 -9.75 10.35 -15.06
C SER A 804 -11.23 10.55 -15.39
N ALA A 805 -11.86 9.57 -16.05
CA ALA A 805 -13.26 9.67 -16.44
C ALA A 805 -14.02 8.35 -16.22
N ILE A 806 -15.33 8.48 -16.16
CA ILE A 806 -16.28 7.36 -16.14
C ILE A 806 -17.25 7.48 -17.32
N GLY A 807 -17.78 6.35 -17.77
CA GLY A 807 -18.73 6.35 -18.89
C GLY A 807 -19.61 5.11 -18.99
N TRP A 808 -20.64 5.26 -19.83
CA TRP A 808 -21.53 4.20 -20.29
C TRP A 808 -21.46 4.25 -21.81
N LEU A 809 -20.93 3.21 -22.46
CA LEU A 809 -20.66 3.23 -23.89
C LEU A 809 -21.71 2.43 -24.66
N GLU A 810 -22.07 2.91 -25.84
CA GLU A 810 -22.93 2.22 -26.81
C GLU A 810 -22.42 2.43 -28.23
N LYS A 811 -22.79 1.50 -29.12
CA LYS A 811 -22.51 1.62 -30.56
C LYS A 811 -23.53 2.56 -31.21
N ASN A 812 -23.06 3.71 -31.68
CA ASN A 812 -23.88 4.68 -32.41
C ASN A 812 -23.44 4.74 -33.89
N GLY A 813 -24.16 4.01 -34.74
CA GLY A 813 -23.79 3.84 -36.14
C GLY A 813 -22.48 3.05 -36.29
N ARG A 814 -21.41 3.71 -36.73
CA ARG A 814 -20.08 3.10 -36.87
C ARG A 814 -19.14 3.39 -35.70
N ASP A 815 -19.45 4.35 -34.84
CA ASP A 815 -18.56 4.76 -33.77
C ASP A 815 -19.11 4.29 -32.41
N ILE A 816 -18.23 4.15 -31.43
CA ILE A 816 -18.57 3.85 -30.04
C ILE A 816 -18.52 5.17 -29.28
N SER A 817 -19.64 5.54 -28.66
CA SER A 817 -19.79 6.82 -27.98
C SER A 817 -20.39 6.64 -26.60
N ALA A 818 -20.10 7.56 -25.69
CA ALA A 818 -20.71 7.55 -24.37
C ALA A 818 -22.14 8.09 -24.41
N VAL A 819 -23.00 7.46 -23.63
CA VAL A 819 -24.40 7.84 -23.41
C VAL A 819 -24.59 8.34 -21.97
N PRO A 820 -25.63 9.15 -21.71
CA PRO A 820 -25.98 9.53 -20.34
C PRO A 820 -26.17 8.29 -19.45
N PRO A 821 -25.86 8.38 -18.14
CA PRO A 821 -26.04 7.24 -17.25
C PRO A 821 -27.50 6.78 -17.23
N PRO A 822 -27.81 5.48 -17.36
CA PRO A 822 -29.16 4.98 -17.20
C PRO A 822 -29.77 5.37 -15.85
N GLN A 823 -31.08 5.59 -15.78
CA GLN A 823 -31.75 6.07 -14.56
C GLN A 823 -31.50 5.15 -13.35
N HIS A 824 -31.55 3.82 -13.53
CA HIS A 824 -31.26 2.84 -12.48
C HIS A 824 -29.79 2.78 -12.03
N MET A 825 -28.86 3.44 -12.75
CA MET A 825 -27.45 3.56 -12.38
C MET A 825 -27.13 4.90 -11.69
N GLN A 826 -28.16 5.64 -11.28
CA GLN A 826 -28.03 6.92 -10.59
C GLN A 826 -28.84 6.92 -9.29
N ARG A 827 -28.26 7.48 -8.23
CA ARG A 827 -28.94 7.69 -6.95
C ARG A 827 -28.58 9.05 -6.36
N VAL A 828 -29.42 9.56 -5.47
CA VAL A 828 -29.09 10.72 -4.62
C VAL A 828 -28.84 10.16 -3.23
N LEU A 829 -27.65 10.44 -2.67
CA LEU A 829 -27.23 9.91 -1.37
C LEU A 829 -26.87 11.06 -0.42
N TYR A 830 -27.30 10.92 0.82
CA TYR A 830 -27.00 11.79 1.95
C TYR A 830 -26.00 11.09 2.84
N ILE A 831 -24.78 11.62 2.97
CA ILE A 831 -23.70 11.01 3.74
C ILE A 831 -23.32 11.92 4.90
N CYS A 832 -23.32 11.37 6.12
CA CYS A 832 -22.94 12.11 7.32
C CYS A 832 -21.41 12.27 7.42
N GLY A 833 -20.92 13.50 7.57
CA GLY A 833 -19.50 13.80 7.75
C GLY A 833 -18.92 13.34 9.10
N ARG A 834 -19.77 13.06 10.11
CA ARG A 834 -19.34 12.65 11.46
C ARG A 834 -19.27 11.14 11.65
N CYS A 835 -20.30 10.41 11.23
CA CYS A 835 -20.41 8.97 11.45
C CYS A 835 -20.46 8.14 10.16
N SER A 836 -20.37 8.79 8.99
CA SER A 836 -20.42 8.13 7.68
C SER A 836 -21.72 7.37 7.38
N ASN A 837 -22.79 7.58 8.17
CA ASN A 837 -24.11 7.04 7.87
C ASN A 837 -24.59 7.52 6.50
N VAL A 838 -25.19 6.61 5.74
CA VAL A 838 -25.73 6.89 4.41
C VAL A 838 -27.26 6.79 4.46
N SER A 839 -27.94 7.74 3.84
CA SER A 839 -29.39 7.75 3.64
C SER A 839 -29.70 8.06 2.17
N ASP A 840 -30.81 7.52 1.66
CA ASP A 840 -31.31 7.77 0.31
C ASP A 840 -32.48 8.78 0.28
N HIS A 841 -32.85 9.32 1.43
CA HIS A 841 -33.92 10.30 1.60
C HIS A 841 -33.41 11.56 2.30
N ALA A 842 -34.10 12.67 2.08
CA ALA A 842 -33.70 13.96 2.63
C ALA A 842 -33.74 13.94 4.16
N GLU A 843 -32.61 14.31 4.77
CA GLU A 843 -32.44 14.41 6.22
C GLU A 843 -31.83 15.76 6.58
N GLU A 844 -32.40 16.46 7.56
CA GLU A 844 -31.82 17.71 8.10
C GLU A 844 -30.71 17.43 9.13
N THR A 845 -30.83 16.32 9.86
CA THR A 845 -29.88 15.83 10.86
C THR A 845 -29.74 14.31 10.72
N CYS A 846 -28.55 13.80 11.00
CA CYS A 846 -28.22 12.41 10.76
C CYS A 846 -28.92 11.52 11.79
N ARG A 847 -29.78 10.59 11.34
CA ARG A 847 -30.52 9.68 12.24
C ARG A 847 -29.63 8.82 13.14
N SER A 848 -28.42 8.51 12.68
CA SER A 848 -27.47 7.70 13.45
C SER A 848 -26.73 8.48 14.55
N CYS A 849 -26.35 9.74 14.32
CA CYS A 849 -25.49 10.48 15.26
C CYS A 849 -26.00 11.86 15.69
N GLY A 850 -27.16 12.30 15.20
CA GLY A 850 -27.74 13.62 15.44
C GLY A 850 -26.99 14.78 14.79
N SER A 851 -25.92 14.53 14.02
CA SER A 851 -25.12 15.59 13.37
C SER A 851 -25.89 16.28 12.25
N ASP A 852 -25.78 17.59 12.16
CA ASP A 852 -26.26 18.41 11.04
C ASP A 852 -25.32 18.37 9.82
N GLN A 853 -24.12 17.80 9.97
CA GLN A 853 -23.12 17.64 8.92
C GLN A 853 -23.50 16.52 7.95
N ILE A 854 -24.48 16.79 7.09
CA ILE A 854 -24.92 15.90 6.02
C ILE A 854 -24.53 16.52 4.68
N ALA A 855 -23.75 15.75 3.91
CA ALA A 855 -23.36 16.07 2.54
C ALA A 855 -24.27 15.36 1.55
N LEU A 856 -24.67 16.06 0.49
CA LEU A 856 -25.52 15.55 -0.58
C LEU A 856 -24.67 15.19 -1.82
N PHE A 857 -24.82 13.96 -2.32
CA PHE A 857 -24.09 13.47 -3.49
C PHE A 857 -25.02 12.95 -4.57
N SER A 858 -24.68 13.22 -5.84
CA SER A 858 -25.21 12.47 -6.97
C SER A 858 -24.35 11.23 -7.20
N ALA A 859 -24.80 10.07 -6.72
CA ALA A 859 -24.07 8.82 -6.83
C ALA A 859 -24.27 8.18 -8.22
N LYS A 860 -23.18 7.75 -8.85
CA LYS A 860 -23.16 7.08 -10.16
C LYS A 860 -22.56 5.69 -10.04
N ARG A 861 -23.12 4.72 -10.76
CA ARG A 861 -22.59 3.36 -10.92
C ARG A 861 -21.97 3.21 -12.32
N PRO A 862 -20.63 3.32 -12.47
CA PRO A 862 -19.97 3.32 -13.77
C PRO A 862 -19.99 1.94 -14.45
N LYS A 863 -20.07 1.91 -15.78
CA LYS A 863 -19.84 0.69 -16.59
C LYS A 863 -18.42 0.62 -17.15
N TYR A 864 -17.82 1.78 -17.40
CA TYR A 864 -16.45 1.91 -17.87
C TYR A 864 -15.72 3.01 -17.12
N TYR A 865 -14.42 2.80 -16.90
CA TYR A 865 -13.47 3.83 -16.50
C TYR A 865 -12.52 4.12 -17.65
N VAL A 866 -12.16 5.39 -17.83
CA VAL A 866 -11.24 5.83 -18.88
C VAL A 866 -10.05 6.54 -18.24
N PRO A 867 -8.82 6.07 -18.50
CA PRO A 867 -7.62 6.67 -17.98
C PRO A 867 -7.12 7.81 -18.88
N GLU A 868 -6.24 8.64 -18.31
CA GLU A 868 -5.30 9.46 -19.06
C GLU A 868 -4.35 8.57 -19.89
N SER A 869 -3.62 9.19 -20.82
CA SER A 869 -2.59 8.51 -21.61
C SER A 869 -1.58 7.79 -20.71
N ALA A 870 -1.29 6.53 -21.03
CA ALA A 870 -0.40 5.70 -20.23
C ALA A 870 1.02 6.29 -20.15
N VAL A 871 1.60 6.33 -18.96
CA VAL A 871 2.97 6.82 -18.73
C VAL A 871 3.83 5.69 -18.18
N GLY A 872 5.10 5.60 -18.59
CA GLY A 872 6.02 4.61 -18.04
C GLY A 872 6.22 4.76 -16.52
N TYR A 873 6.30 3.65 -15.80
CA TYR A 873 6.47 3.66 -14.35
C TYR A 873 7.80 4.26 -13.92
N ARG A 874 7.76 5.24 -13.00
CA ARG A 874 8.94 5.99 -12.52
C ARG A 874 9.31 5.72 -11.06
N GLY A 875 8.66 4.75 -10.41
CA GLY A 875 9.00 4.30 -9.05
C GLY A 875 8.19 4.91 -7.92
N TYR A 876 7.07 5.56 -8.23
CA TYR A 876 6.09 6.01 -7.26
C TYR A 876 4.69 5.89 -7.88
N VAL A 877 3.70 5.80 -7.00
CA VAL A 877 2.28 5.80 -7.33
C VAL A 877 1.67 6.83 -6.39
N ASP A 878 0.98 7.83 -6.92
CA ASP A 878 0.59 9.03 -6.17
C ASP A 878 -0.64 8.81 -5.29
N SER A 879 -1.43 7.75 -5.54
CA SER A 879 -2.73 7.54 -4.89
C SER A 879 -2.86 6.22 -4.14
N GLU A 880 -3.38 6.30 -2.91
CA GLU A 880 -3.92 5.15 -2.17
C GLU A 880 -5.42 4.99 -2.44
N PRO A 881 -5.95 3.74 -2.38
CA PRO A 881 -7.37 3.50 -2.56
C PRO A 881 -8.19 4.28 -1.54
N GLN A 882 -9.26 4.92 -2.01
CA GLN A 882 -10.17 5.67 -1.14
C GLN A 882 -10.98 4.71 -0.25
N SER A 883 -11.41 5.19 0.91
CA SER A 883 -12.28 4.43 1.81
C SER A 883 -13.64 4.15 1.16
N ILE A 884 -14.13 2.93 1.34
CA ILE A 884 -15.46 2.50 0.89
C ILE A 884 -16.35 2.33 2.10
N ILE A 885 -17.55 2.92 2.06
CA ILE A 885 -18.61 2.70 3.04
C ILE A 885 -19.53 1.62 2.50
N THR A 886 -19.86 0.62 3.31
CA THR A 886 -20.82 -0.43 2.94
C THR A 886 -22.12 -0.21 3.73
N THR A 887 -23.24 -0.14 3.02
CA THR A 887 -24.57 0.19 3.54
C THR A 887 -25.59 -0.77 2.96
N PRO A 888 -26.24 -1.62 3.76
CA PRO A 888 -27.41 -2.38 3.30
C PRO A 888 -28.61 -1.45 3.05
N ALA A 889 -29.32 -1.72 1.97
CA ALA A 889 -30.59 -1.12 1.59
C ALA A 889 -31.63 -2.25 1.53
N PRO A 890 -32.37 -2.48 2.62
CA PRO A 890 -33.33 -3.59 2.69
C PRO A 890 -34.55 -3.36 1.78
N GLU A 891 -35.03 -4.43 1.13
CA GLU A 891 -36.26 -4.47 0.35
C GLU A 891 -37.17 -5.62 0.86
N VAL A 892 -38.36 -5.30 1.35
CA VAL A 892 -39.32 -6.34 1.73
C VAL A 892 -40.02 -6.86 0.47
N ARG A 893 -39.67 -8.05 0.00
CA ARG A 893 -40.36 -8.73 -1.11
C ARG A 893 -41.35 -9.78 -0.59
N GLY A 894 -42.63 -9.62 -0.94
CA GLY A 894 -43.70 -10.57 -0.63
C GLY A 894 -44.25 -10.47 0.81
N ASN A 895 -45.05 -11.47 1.20
CA ASN A 895 -45.48 -11.67 2.60
C ASN A 895 -44.26 -12.17 3.39
N GLY A 896 -43.45 -11.27 3.93
CA GLY A 896 -42.21 -11.60 4.62
C GLY A 896 -42.38 -12.73 5.65
N GLU A 897 -41.37 -13.60 5.78
CA GLU A 897 -41.31 -14.55 6.89
C GLU A 897 -41.43 -13.78 8.21
N ALA A 898 -42.24 -14.29 9.14
CA ALA A 898 -42.59 -13.58 10.37
C ALA A 898 -41.34 -13.18 11.17
N GLN A 899 -41.26 -11.90 11.54
CA GLN A 899 -40.28 -11.40 12.51
C GLN A 899 -40.41 -12.23 13.79
N HIS A 900 -39.32 -12.84 14.24
CA HIS A 900 -39.31 -13.61 15.47
C HIS A 900 -38.53 -12.88 16.57
N ILE A 901 -39.14 -12.81 17.75
CA ILE A 901 -38.59 -12.09 18.92
C ILE A 901 -37.79 -13.07 19.76
N PHE A 902 -36.58 -12.69 20.17
CA PHE A 902 -35.74 -13.44 21.11
C PHE A 902 -35.29 -12.50 22.24
N GLY A 903 -35.98 -12.58 23.38
CA GLY A 903 -35.75 -11.64 24.48
C GLY A 903 -36.07 -10.19 24.09
N ALA A 904 -35.03 -9.35 24.03
CA ALA A 904 -35.11 -7.94 23.65
C ALA A 904 -34.86 -7.68 22.16
N GLY A 905 -34.28 -8.67 21.46
CA GLY A 905 -33.96 -8.61 20.04
C GLY A 905 -35.08 -9.18 19.17
N ALA A 906 -35.05 -8.83 17.90
CA ALA A 906 -35.87 -9.46 16.88
C ALA A 906 -35.04 -9.74 15.64
N VAL A 907 -35.32 -10.87 15.01
CA VAL A 907 -34.64 -11.32 13.79
C VAL A 907 -35.65 -11.37 12.66
N SER A 908 -35.23 -10.86 11.51
CA SER A 908 -36.01 -10.82 10.28
C SER A 908 -35.17 -11.31 9.11
N SER A 909 -35.83 -12.04 8.20
CA SER A 909 -35.30 -12.33 6.88
C SER A 909 -35.64 -11.20 5.94
N LEU A 910 -34.64 -10.65 5.26
CA LEU A 910 -34.82 -9.61 4.26
C LEU A 910 -34.08 -10.01 2.99
N VAL A 911 -34.50 -9.41 1.87
CA VAL A 911 -33.72 -9.38 0.65
C VAL A 911 -33.42 -7.92 0.36
N GLY A 912 -32.32 -7.59 -0.28
CA GLY A 912 -32.04 -6.19 -0.55
C GLY A 912 -30.70 -5.99 -1.24
N ASN A 913 -30.33 -4.72 -1.35
CA ASN A 913 -29.10 -4.34 -1.99
C ASN A 913 -28.06 -3.95 -0.95
N VAL A 914 -26.90 -4.59 -0.95
CA VAL A 914 -25.73 -4.07 -0.26
C VAL A 914 -25.08 -3.05 -1.18
N LEU A 915 -25.18 -1.77 -0.80
CA LEU A 915 -24.52 -0.68 -1.50
C LEU A 915 -23.12 -0.51 -0.95
N ARG A 916 -22.13 -0.39 -1.84
CA ARG A 916 -20.79 0.08 -1.45
C ARG A 916 -20.54 1.42 -2.11
N ILE A 917 -20.12 2.41 -1.34
CA ILE A 917 -20.09 3.80 -1.76
C ILE A 917 -18.68 4.35 -1.52
N ASN A 918 -18.12 4.94 -2.57
CA ASN A 918 -16.91 5.75 -2.50
C ASN A 918 -17.26 7.22 -2.75
N ALA A 919 -17.25 8.01 -1.66
CA ALA A 919 -17.48 9.44 -1.68
C ALA A 919 -16.18 10.27 -1.63
N ASN A 920 -15.04 9.68 -2.00
CA ASN A 920 -13.71 10.33 -1.96
C ASN A 920 -13.41 10.96 -0.60
N SER A 921 -13.50 10.15 0.47
CA SER A 921 -13.32 10.60 1.85
C SER A 921 -14.25 11.76 2.27
N GLY A 922 -15.46 11.82 1.69
CA GLY A 922 -16.45 12.86 1.96
C GLY A 922 -16.28 14.15 1.14
N LEU A 923 -15.23 14.26 0.31
CA LEU A 923 -14.99 15.41 -0.57
C LEU A 923 -15.79 15.31 -1.88
N GLY A 924 -16.14 14.10 -2.30
CA GLY A 924 -16.76 13.84 -3.60
C GLY A 924 -15.84 14.06 -4.79
N TYR A 925 -16.39 13.77 -5.97
CA TYR A 925 -15.77 14.01 -7.27
C TYR A 925 -16.47 15.17 -7.99
N GLN A 926 -15.71 16.11 -8.54
CA GLN A 926 -16.23 17.21 -9.36
C GLN A 926 -16.15 16.89 -10.84
N VAL A 927 -17.08 17.44 -11.63
CA VAL A 927 -17.06 17.33 -13.09
C VAL A 927 -16.34 18.52 -13.70
N ALA A 928 -15.44 18.25 -14.65
CA ALA A 928 -14.74 19.28 -15.42
C ALA A 928 -14.78 18.96 -16.93
N ALA A 929 -14.38 19.92 -17.76
CA ALA A 929 -14.13 19.63 -19.18
C ALA A 929 -12.91 18.71 -19.31
N ILE A 930 -12.99 17.75 -20.24
CA ILE A 930 -11.87 16.85 -20.55
C ILE A 930 -10.73 17.68 -21.19
N PRO A 931 -9.47 17.55 -20.74
CA PRO A 931 -8.34 18.21 -21.39
C PRO A 931 -8.07 17.66 -22.81
N GLU A 932 -7.68 18.55 -23.75
CA GLU A 932 -7.31 18.35 -25.18
C GLU A 932 -6.21 17.30 -25.48
N SER A 933 -5.76 16.53 -24.48
CA SER A 933 -4.64 15.59 -24.59
C SER A 933 -4.89 14.24 -23.92
N SER A 934 -6.11 13.96 -23.47
CA SER A 934 -6.42 12.72 -22.75
C SER A 934 -6.97 11.63 -23.68
N ALA A 935 -6.67 10.36 -23.36
CA ALA A 935 -7.28 9.22 -24.06
C ALA A 935 -8.81 9.15 -23.88
N ALA A 936 -9.38 9.89 -22.91
CA ALA A 936 -10.82 10.03 -22.74
C ALA A 936 -11.51 10.86 -23.83
N GLU A 937 -10.77 11.67 -24.59
CA GLU A 937 -11.34 12.48 -25.68
C GLU A 937 -11.79 11.66 -26.88
N SER A 938 -11.14 10.52 -27.14
CA SER A 938 -11.51 9.64 -28.24
C SER A 938 -12.87 8.99 -28.03
N VAL A 939 -13.38 9.03 -26.80
CA VAL A 939 -14.70 8.53 -26.40
C VAL A 939 -15.61 9.71 -26.09
N SER A 940 -16.20 10.29 -27.14
CA SER A 940 -17.10 11.44 -27.02
C SER A 940 -18.21 11.19 -25.99
N GLY A 941 -18.39 12.12 -25.03
CA GLY A 941 -19.48 12.13 -24.06
C GLY A 941 -19.18 11.52 -22.68
N VAL A 942 -17.95 11.06 -22.41
CA VAL A 942 -17.57 10.55 -21.08
C VAL A 942 -17.56 11.66 -20.03
N THR A 943 -17.86 11.32 -18.78
CA THR A 943 -17.88 12.29 -17.68
C THR A 943 -16.52 12.32 -16.99
N HIS A 944 -15.78 13.41 -17.14
CA HIS A 944 -14.54 13.64 -16.40
C HIS A 944 -14.86 13.87 -14.93
N LEU A 945 -14.13 13.20 -14.04
CA LEU A 945 -14.28 13.35 -12.61
C LEU A 945 -12.91 13.63 -11.98
N ALA A 946 -12.79 14.71 -11.22
CA ALA A 946 -11.59 15.05 -10.46
C ALA A 946 -11.89 15.08 -8.97
N SER A 947 -10.90 14.80 -8.12
CA SER A 947 -11.05 14.89 -6.67
C SER A 947 -11.36 16.34 -6.25
N SER A 948 -12.38 16.53 -5.42
CA SER A 948 -12.66 17.83 -4.82
C SER A 948 -11.60 18.19 -3.77
N THR A 949 -11.29 19.48 -3.64
CA THR A 949 -10.45 20.03 -2.56
C THR A 949 -11.28 20.64 -1.43
N GLU A 950 -12.57 20.87 -1.67
CA GLU A 950 -13.51 21.39 -0.68
C GLU A 950 -14.65 20.39 -0.45
N PRO A 951 -15.15 20.28 0.80
CA PRO A 951 -16.30 19.45 1.09
C PRO A 951 -17.55 19.98 0.38
N PRO A 952 -18.46 19.09 -0.06
CA PRO A 952 -19.66 19.48 -0.77
C PRO A 952 -20.63 20.26 0.12
N THR A 953 -21.32 21.23 -0.48
CA THR A 953 -22.44 21.95 0.14
C THR A 953 -23.75 21.18 0.03
N ARG A 954 -24.83 21.63 0.71
CA ARG A 954 -26.16 21.01 0.59
C ARG A 954 -26.76 21.06 -0.83
N GLU A 955 -26.36 21.99 -1.69
CA GLU A 955 -26.69 21.95 -3.11
C GLU A 955 -25.78 20.94 -3.83
N ILE A 956 -26.34 20.13 -4.75
CA ILE A 956 -25.63 19.06 -5.47
C ILE A 956 -24.43 19.65 -6.21
N SER A 957 -23.25 19.56 -5.60
CA SER A 957 -21.98 20.11 -6.10
C SER A 957 -20.96 19.02 -6.43
N ALA A 958 -21.17 17.79 -5.95
CA ALA A 958 -20.25 16.68 -6.12
C ALA A 958 -20.92 15.32 -6.35
N TYR A 959 -20.17 14.41 -6.97
CA TYR A 959 -20.56 13.05 -7.30
C TYR A 959 -19.93 12.05 -6.35
N ALA A 960 -20.60 10.92 -6.14
CA ALA A 960 -20.06 9.73 -5.49
C ALA A 960 -20.09 8.54 -6.46
N LEU A 961 -19.25 7.55 -6.23
CA LEU A 961 -19.31 6.28 -6.96
C LEU A 961 -19.95 5.23 -6.08
N TYR A 962 -20.77 4.35 -6.65
CA TYR A 962 -21.32 3.22 -5.88
C TYR A 962 -21.38 1.93 -6.70
N SER A 963 -21.31 0.81 -5.99
CA SER A 963 -21.68 -0.53 -6.47
C SER A 963 -22.94 -1.00 -5.75
N GLU A 964 -23.63 -1.95 -6.37
CA GLU A 964 -24.88 -2.48 -5.86
C GLU A 964 -24.88 -4.00 -5.99
N GLN A 965 -25.05 -4.69 -4.86
CA GLN A 965 -25.15 -6.15 -4.80
C GLN A 965 -26.51 -6.56 -4.27
N TYR A 966 -27.30 -7.23 -5.10
CA TYR A 966 -28.53 -7.89 -4.65
C TYR A 966 -28.18 -9.16 -3.87
N THR A 967 -28.63 -9.29 -2.63
CA THR A 967 -28.34 -10.44 -1.76
C THR A 967 -29.38 -10.60 -0.64
N SER A 968 -29.33 -11.77 0.00
CA SER A 968 -30.12 -12.05 1.20
C SER A 968 -29.47 -11.42 2.43
N LEU A 969 -30.31 -10.89 3.33
CA LEU A 969 -29.91 -10.15 4.53
C LEU A 969 -30.57 -10.77 5.77
N LEU A 970 -29.76 -11.10 6.76
CA LEU A 970 -30.19 -11.33 8.13
C LEU A 970 -30.18 -10.00 8.87
N GLN A 971 -31.36 -9.54 9.29
CA GLN A 971 -31.50 -8.33 10.10
C GLN A 971 -31.76 -8.71 11.56
N ILE A 972 -31.01 -8.11 12.47
CA ILE A 972 -31.17 -8.27 13.92
C ILE A 972 -31.36 -6.88 14.52
N THR A 973 -32.57 -6.60 15.00
CA THR A 973 -32.94 -5.31 15.58
C THR A 973 -33.12 -5.40 17.09
N LEU A 974 -32.84 -4.31 17.79
CA LEU A 974 -33.06 -4.20 19.23
C LEU A 974 -34.44 -3.58 19.50
N SER A 975 -35.39 -4.38 19.96
CA SER A 975 -36.79 -3.96 20.16
C SER A 975 -37.02 -3.32 21.54
N SER A 976 -36.38 -3.83 22.60
CA SER A 976 -36.51 -3.29 23.97
C SER A 976 -35.18 -3.36 24.72
N ALA A 977 -34.58 -2.21 25.03
CA ALA A 977 -33.35 -2.11 25.82
C ALA A 977 -33.38 -0.80 26.61
N PRO A 978 -32.49 -0.59 27.61
CA PRO A 978 -32.36 0.69 28.29
C PRO A 978 -32.22 1.85 27.29
N GLU A 979 -32.85 3.00 27.57
CA GLU A 979 -32.87 4.16 26.64
C GLU A 979 -31.47 4.61 26.23
N TYR A 980 -30.49 4.49 27.14
CA TYR A 980 -29.09 4.85 26.90
C TYR A 980 -28.32 3.88 25.98
N ILE A 981 -28.90 2.73 25.64
CA ILE A 981 -28.40 1.82 24.60
C ILE A 981 -29.29 1.93 23.36
N LYS A 982 -30.61 2.02 23.57
CA LYS A 982 -31.63 1.94 22.51
C LYS A 982 -31.75 3.21 21.66
N SER A 983 -32.01 4.37 22.27
CA SER A 983 -32.57 5.53 21.53
C SER A 983 -32.32 6.90 22.18
N GLY A 984 -31.12 7.16 22.71
CA GLY A 984 -30.74 8.45 23.30
C GLY A 984 -29.95 9.41 22.39
N GLU A 985 -29.92 10.70 22.73
CA GLU A 985 -28.88 11.62 22.27
C GLU A 985 -27.55 11.26 22.94
N TYR A 986 -26.56 10.87 22.14
CA TYR A 986 -25.25 10.46 22.64
C TYR A 986 -24.20 11.53 22.36
N ASP A 987 -23.31 11.75 23.33
CA ASP A 987 -22.06 12.43 23.04
C ASP A 987 -21.19 11.61 22.06
N ALA A 988 -20.13 12.23 21.52
CA ALA A 988 -19.27 11.60 20.52
C ALA A 988 -18.61 10.30 21.00
N THR A 989 -18.22 10.25 22.28
CA THR A 989 -17.50 9.13 22.88
C THR A 989 -18.44 7.97 23.13
N SER A 990 -19.61 8.22 23.73
CA SER A 990 -20.65 7.24 23.99
C SER A 990 -21.15 6.61 22.68
N LEU A 991 -21.36 7.42 21.64
CA LEU A 991 -21.71 6.92 20.31
C LEU A 991 -20.60 6.06 19.69
N GLY A 992 -19.34 6.46 19.85
CA GLY A 992 -18.18 5.68 19.38
C GLY A 992 -18.11 4.30 20.03
N ILE A 993 -18.39 4.20 21.34
CA ILE A 993 -18.41 2.93 22.07
C ILE A 993 -19.60 2.07 21.63
N LEU A 994 -20.79 2.65 21.45
CA LEU A 994 -21.95 1.90 20.98
C LEU A 994 -21.76 1.37 19.55
N ASN A 995 -21.17 2.16 18.66
CA ASN A 995 -20.78 1.70 17.31
C ASN A 995 -19.78 0.54 17.39
N ALA A 996 -18.77 0.66 18.26
CA ALA A 996 -17.80 -0.41 18.48
C ALA A 996 -18.44 -1.69 19.03
N ALA A 997 -19.39 -1.56 19.97
CA ALA A 997 -20.09 -2.70 20.56
C ALA A 997 -20.97 -3.42 19.52
N HIS A 998 -21.81 -2.68 18.79
CA HIS A 998 -22.65 -3.27 17.74
C HIS A 998 -21.82 -3.85 16.60
N GLY A 999 -20.73 -3.17 16.19
CA GLY A 999 -19.81 -3.70 15.18
C GLY A 999 -19.11 -4.99 15.64
N SER A 1000 -18.75 -5.06 16.92
CA SER A 1000 -18.16 -6.27 17.51
C SER A 1000 -19.16 -7.41 17.62
N LEU A 1001 -20.42 -7.13 17.98
CA LEU A 1001 -21.49 -8.10 18.00
C LEU A 1001 -21.82 -8.62 16.60
N ALA A 1002 -21.89 -7.73 15.61
CA ALA A 1002 -22.13 -8.10 14.21
C ALA A 1002 -21.05 -9.07 13.70
N GLU A 1003 -19.78 -8.79 13.99
CA GLU A 1003 -18.67 -9.69 13.64
C GLU A 1003 -18.70 -11.00 14.45
N LEU A 1004 -19.12 -10.99 15.71
CA LEU A 1004 -19.25 -12.20 16.53
C LEU A 1004 -20.32 -13.16 15.97
N ILE A 1005 -21.51 -12.63 15.64
CA ILE A 1005 -22.61 -13.42 15.06
C ILE A 1005 -22.19 -13.98 13.71
N LYS A 1006 -21.57 -13.16 12.85
CA LYS A 1006 -21.00 -13.61 11.58
C LYS A 1006 -19.99 -14.75 11.79
N MET A 1007 -19.06 -14.60 12.73
CA MET A 1007 -18.07 -15.64 13.03
C MET A 1007 -18.71 -16.93 13.57
N GLY A 1008 -19.82 -16.83 14.30
CA GLY A 1008 -20.62 -17.99 14.69
C GLY A 1008 -21.13 -18.77 13.48
N ILE A 1009 -21.77 -18.09 12.53
CA ILE A 1009 -22.27 -18.70 11.29
C ILE A 1009 -21.13 -19.35 10.50
N VAL A 1010 -20.04 -18.61 10.30
CA VAL A 1010 -18.83 -19.07 9.59
C VAL A 1010 -18.29 -20.38 10.20
N LEU A 1011 -18.23 -20.48 11.52
CA LEU A 1011 -17.68 -21.66 12.20
C LEU A 1011 -18.63 -22.86 12.18
N ILE A 1012 -19.95 -22.64 12.19
CA ILE A 1012 -20.94 -23.72 12.10
C ILE A 1012 -21.02 -24.26 10.68
N GLU A 1013 -21.11 -23.38 9.68
CA GLU A 1013 -21.21 -23.75 8.26
C GLU A 1013 -19.86 -24.19 7.68
N ASP A 1014 -18.74 -23.88 8.34
CA ASP A 1014 -17.38 -24.19 7.89
C ASP A 1014 -17.04 -23.48 6.56
N ILE A 1015 -17.41 -22.19 6.47
CA ILE A 1015 -17.19 -21.31 5.31
C ILE A 1015 -16.13 -20.24 5.61
N GLU A 1016 -15.64 -19.53 4.59
CA GLU A 1016 -14.67 -18.44 4.81
C GLU A 1016 -15.34 -17.14 5.31
N PRO A 1017 -14.73 -16.35 6.22
CA PRO A 1017 -15.37 -15.11 6.71
C PRO A 1017 -15.62 -14.01 5.69
N ASN A 1018 -15.03 -14.08 4.50
CA ASN A 1018 -15.28 -13.18 3.37
C ASN A 1018 -16.52 -13.61 2.56
N GLU A 1019 -17.09 -14.79 2.80
CA GLU A 1019 -18.37 -15.23 2.21
C GLU A 1019 -19.58 -14.52 2.83
N MET A 1020 -19.36 -13.79 3.93
CA MET A 1020 -20.37 -12.96 4.58
C MET A 1020 -19.80 -11.59 4.93
N THR A 1021 -20.65 -10.56 4.89
CA THR A 1021 -20.31 -9.21 5.35
C THR A 1021 -21.26 -8.81 6.48
N ALA A 1022 -20.72 -8.11 7.47
CA ALA A 1022 -21.49 -7.58 8.57
C ALA A 1022 -21.45 -6.06 8.55
N SER A 1023 -22.58 -5.43 8.86
CA SER A 1023 -22.71 -3.98 8.94
C SER A 1023 -23.69 -3.60 10.03
N VAL A 1024 -23.57 -2.37 10.50
CA VAL A 1024 -24.42 -1.81 11.55
C VAL A 1024 -25.00 -0.52 11.04
N GLN A 1025 -26.30 -0.35 11.21
CA GLN A 1025 -26.97 0.92 10.99
C GLN A 1025 -27.81 1.29 12.20
N ARG A 1026 -28.06 2.59 12.32
CA ARG A 1026 -28.93 3.15 13.33
C ARG A 1026 -29.97 4.03 12.66
N GLU A 1027 -31.22 3.59 12.76
CA GLU A 1027 -32.41 4.39 12.44
C GLU A 1027 -33.06 4.82 13.75
N GLU A 1028 -34.33 4.46 14.00
CA GLU A 1028 -34.95 4.61 15.32
C GLU A 1028 -34.31 3.67 16.36
N ASN A 1029 -33.92 2.46 15.93
CA ASN A 1029 -33.22 1.46 16.73
C ASN A 1029 -31.93 1.02 16.04
N TRP A 1030 -31.07 0.32 16.77
CA TRP A 1030 -29.89 -0.35 16.20
C TRP A 1030 -30.30 -1.57 15.39
N GLY A 1031 -29.79 -1.65 14.16
CA GLY A 1031 -29.93 -2.79 13.26
C GLY A 1031 -28.55 -3.36 12.90
N ILE A 1032 -28.35 -4.63 13.20
CA ILE A 1032 -27.22 -5.42 12.70
C ILE A 1032 -27.69 -6.14 11.44
N TYR A 1033 -26.91 -6.02 10.38
CA TYR A 1033 -27.18 -6.66 9.10
C TYR A 1033 -26.01 -7.57 8.73
N ILE A 1034 -26.32 -8.84 8.51
CA ILE A 1034 -25.38 -9.82 7.97
C ILE A 1034 -25.87 -10.22 6.59
N ALA A 1035 -24.99 -10.14 5.61
CA ALA A 1035 -25.31 -10.40 4.21
C ALA A 1035 -24.37 -11.44 3.63
N ASP A 1036 -24.89 -12.29 2.76
CA ASP A 1036 -24.04 -13.18 1.95
C ASP A 1036 -23.29 -12.32 0.91
N THR A 1037 -21.98 -12.56 0.73
CA THR A 1037 -21.17 -11.83 -0.27
C THR A 1037 -21.20 -12.46 -1.65
N LEU A 1038 -21.72 -13.69 -1.77
CA LEU A 1038 -22.03 -14.26 -3.07
C LEU A 1038 -23.17 -13.49 -3.71
N ASP A 1039 -23.06 -13.28 -5.02
CA ASP A 1039 -24.08 -12.60 -5.79
C ASP A 1039 -25.42 -13.35 -5.74
N ASN A 1040 -26.51 -12.58 -5.58
CA ASN A 1040 -27.86 -13.08 -5.32
C ASN A 1040 -28.01 -13.79 -3.96
N GLY A 1041 -26.95 -13.89 -3.16
CA GLY A 1041 -26.92 -14.56 -1.87
C GLY A 1041 -26.83 -16.09 -1.97
N SER A 1042 -26.09 -16.70 -1.04
CA SER A 1042 -25.96 -18.16 -0.90
C SER A 1042 -27.06 -18.78 -0.06
N GLY A 1043 -27.85 -17.96 0.64
CA GLY A 1043 -28.96 -18.39 1.47
C GLY A 1043 -28.56 -18.69 2.93
N TYR A 1044 -27.30 -18.53 3.32
CA TYR A 1044 -26.88 -18.74 4.71
C TYR A 1044 -27.47 -17.67 5.63
N SER A 1045 -27.48 -16.41 5.20
CA SER A 1045 -28.14 -15.32 5.95
C SER A 1045 -29.63 -15.62 6.19
N THR A 1046 -30.33 -16.09 5.15
CA THR A 1046 -31.74 -16.55 5.24
C THR A 1046 -31.90 -17.79 6.12
N LYS A 1047 -30.96 -18.74 6.09
CA LYS A 1047 -31.03 -19.94 6.93
C LYS A 1047 -31.09 -19.57 8.41
N TYR A 1048 -30.28 -18.61 8.85
CA TYR A 1048 -30.22 -18.18 10.25
C TYR A 1048 -31.26 -17.12 10.63
N SER A 1049 -32.15 -16.72 9.71
CA SER A 1049 -33.34 -15.94 10.09
C SER A 1049 -34.47 -16.82 10.64
N ARG A 1050 -34.34 -18.15 10.57
CA ARG A 1050 -35.32 -19.10 11.13
C ARG A 1050 -35.09 -19.30 12.64
N PRO A 1051 -36.16 -19.35 13.47
CA PRO A 1051 -36.02 -19.40 14.92
C PRO A 1051 -35.17 -20.57 15.44
N GLU A 1052 -35.31 -21.76 14.84
CA GLU A 1052 -34.60 -22.96 15.26
C GLU A 1052 -33.08 -22.81 15.02
N ASN A 1053 -32.71 -22.39 13.81
CA ASN A 1053 -31.32 -22.20 13.41
C ASN A 1053 -30.66 -21.03 14.15
N PHE A 1054 -31.40 -19.95 14.38
CA PHE A 1054 -30.89 -18.82 15.15
C PHE A 1054 -30.65 -19.21 16.62
N SER A 1055 -31.53 -20.02 17.21
CA SER A 1055 -31.34 -20.55 18.56
C SER A 1055 -30.11 -21.47 18.65
N GLU A 1056 -29.88 -22.31 17.64
CA GLU A 1056 -28.66 -23.12 17.53
C GLU A 1056 -27.40 -22.25 17.44
N LEU A 1057 -27.43 -21.20 16.62
CA LEU A 1057 -26.34 -20.24 16.48
C LEU A 1057 -25.99 -19.58 17.83
N LEU A 1058 -26.98 -19.09 18.56
CA LEU A 1058 -26.76 -18.49 19.88
C LEU A 1058 -26.16 -19.50 20.86
N GLY A 1059 -26.69 -20.73 20.90
CA GLY A 1059 -26.16 -21.80 21.75
C GLY A 1059 -24.71 -22.17 21.41
N TYR A 1060 -24.35 -22.16 20.13
CA TYR A 1060 -22.97 -22.39 19.68
C TYR A 1060 -22.05 -21.23 20.07
N ILE A 1061 -22.48 -19.98 19.90
CA ILE A 1061 -21.71 -18.79 20.31
C ILE A 1061 -21.43 -18.85 21.82
N GLU A 1062 -22.42 -19.21 22.63
CA GLU A 1062 -22.24 -19.32 24.08
C GLU A 1062 -21.30 -20.47 24.45
N THR A 1063 -21.58 -21.69 23.98
CA THR A 1063 -20.89 -22.89 24.46
C THR A 1063 -19.50 -23.05 23.83
N ASN A 1064 -19.41 -22.92 22.50
CA ASN A 1064 -18.21 -23.25 21.75
C ASN A 1064 -17.26 -22.05 21.63
N ILE A 1065 -17.79 -20.84 21.46
CA ILE A 1065 -16.98 -19.64 21.27
C ILE A 1065 -16.69 -18.97 22.61
N PHE A 1066 -17.71 -18.58 23.37
CA PHE A 1066 -17.53 -17.81 24.61
C PHE A 1066 -16.91 -18.65 25.72
N GLU A 1067 -17.54 -19.77 26.09
CA GLU A 1067 -17.02 -20.67 27.13
C GLU A 1067 -15.85 -21.51 26.64
N GLY A 1068 -15.96 -22.08 25.44
CA GLY A 1068 -14.95 -22.97 24.88
C GLY A 1068 -13.65 -22.28 24.44
N TYR A 1069 -13.65 -20.96 24.20
CA TYR A 1069 -12.46 -20.28 23.66
C TYR A 1069 -12.19 -18.89 24.23
N LEU A 1070 -13.14 -17.93 24.17
CA LEU A 1070 -12.86 -16.52 24.48
C LEU A 1070 -12.46 -16.31 25.94
N THR A 1071 -13.05 -17.08 26.85
CA THR A 1071 -12.80 -17.00 28.30
C THR A 1071 -11.68 -17.94 28.80
N HIS A 1072 -11.07 -18.73 27.91
CA HIS A 1072 -9.89 -19.51 28.28
C HIS A 1072 -8.70 -18.60 28.60
N HIS A 1073 -7.94 -18.97 29.64
CA HIS A 1073 -6.80 -18.18 30.16
C HIS A 1073 -5.79 -17.80 29.06
N ASP A 1074 -5.48 -18.71 28.12
CA ASP A 1074 -4.52 -18.45 27.05
C ASP A 1074 -4.98 -17.31 26.11
N HIS A 1075 -6.27 -17.25 25.80
CA HIS A 1075 -6.83 -16.19 24.96
C HIS A 1075 -6.99 -14.89 25.76
N ASP A 1076 -7.57 -14.94 26.96
CA ASP A 1076 -7.88 -13.73 27.73
C ASP A 1076 -6.62 -12.91 28.08
N VAL A 1077 -5.50 -13.57 28.37
CA VAL A 1077 -4.22 -12.88 28.64
C VAL A 1077 -3.58 -12.33 27.36
N SER A 1078 -3.61 -13.08 26.25
CA SER A 1078 -2.96 -12.69 25.00
C SER A 1078 -3.79 -11.73 24.14
N CYS A 1079 -5.12 -11.68 24.31
CA CYS A 1079 -6.03 -10.83 23.56
C CYS A 1079 -6.41 -9.58 24.38
N VAL A 1080 -5.88 -8.42 23.96
CA VAL A 1080 -6.16 -7.14 24.63
C VAL A 1080 -7.61 -6.67 24.35
N SER A 1081 -8.03 -6.63 23.08
CA SER A 1081 -9.40 -6.24 22.68
C SER A 1081 -10.01 -7.23 21.68
N SER A 1082 -9.30 -7.51 20.59
CA SER A 1082 -9.69 -8.49 19.56
C SER A 1082 -8.44 -9.08 18.88
N CYS A 1083 -8.55 -10.27 18.26
CA CYS A 1083 -7.50 -10.98 17.54
C CYS A 1083 -8.06 -11.77 16.34
N TYR A 1084 -7.20 -12.34 15.50
CA TYR A 1084 -7.59 -13.08 14.28
C TYR A 1084 -8.29 -14.42 14.53
N ARG A 1085 -8.34 -14.86 15.78
CA ARG A 1085 -9.08 -16.06 16.21
C ARG A 1085 -10.43 -15.75 16.83
N CYS A 1086 -10.72 -14.49 17.19
CA CYS A 1086 -12.03 -14.08 17.68
C CYS A 1086 -12.79 -13.27 16.64
N LEU A 1087 -12.55 -11.96 16.55
CA LEU A 1087 -13.33 -11.04 15.70
C LEU A 1087 -12.56 -10.55 14.47
N ARG A 1088 -11.23 -10.52 14.49
CA ARG A 1088 -10.45 -9.93 13.39
C ARG A 1088 -10.37 -10.89 12.21
N ASN A 1089 -10.52 -10.36 11.02
CA ASN A 1089 -10.23 -11.03 9.76
C ASN A 1089 -9.57 -10.02 8.81
N TYR A 1090 -9.18 -10.48 7.63
CA TYR A 1090 -8.48 -9.63 6.66
C TYR A 1090 -9.39 -8.51 6.11
N GLU A 1091 -10.68 -8.79 5.94
CA GLU A 1091 -11.67 -7.87 5.36
C GLU A 1091 -12.06 -6.73 6.31
N ASN A 1092 -12.20 -7.03 7.61
CA ASN A 1092 -12.57 -6.03 8.62
C ASN A 1092 -11.37 -5.24 9.18
N ARG A 1093 -10.24 -5.18 8.46
CA ARG A 1093 -8.99 -4.51 8.91
C ARG A 1093 -9.14 -3.05 9.29
N LEU A 1094 -10.09 -2.34 8.67
CA LEU A 1094 -10.42 -0.95 8.99
C LEU A 1094 -11.16 -0.81 10.33
N LEU A 1095 -11.73 -1.89 10.85
CA LEU A 1095 -12.47 -1.93 12.12
C LEU A 1095 -11.64 -2.47 13.29
N HIS A 1096 -10.43 -2.99 13.06
CA HIS A 1096 -9.63 -3.70 14.10
C HIS A 1096 -9.41 -2.91 15.39
N GLU A 1097 -9.44 -1.57 15.31
CA GLU A 1097 -9.24 -0.68 16.45
C GLU A 1097 -10.49 -0.53 17.32
N SER A 1098 -11.68 -0.61 16.72
CA SER A 1098 -12.95 -0.56 17.44
C SER A 1098 -13.39 -1.93 17.98
N LEU A 1099 -13.02 -3.03 17.31
CA LEU A 1099 -13.47 -4.37 17.71
C LEU A 1099 -13.02 -4.80 19.12
N ASP A 1100 -13.98 -5.23 19.94
CA ASP A 1100 -13.78 -5.76 21.29
C ASP A 1100 -14.77 -6.91 21.58
N TRP A 1101 -14.24 -8.11 21.84
CA TRP A 1101 -15.08 -9.30 22.05
C TRP A 1101 -15.88 -9.24 23.35
N ARG A 1102 -15.44 -8.46 24.35
CA ARG A 1102 -16.16 -8.33 25.64
C ARG A 1102 -17.42 -7.50 25.46
N LEU A 1103 -17.31 -6.39 24.73
CA LEU A 1103 -18.47 -5.58 24.35
C LEU A 1103 -19.48 -6.36 23.51
N ALA A 1104 -19.01 -7.23 22.61
CA ALA A 1104 -19.88 -8.08 21.81
C ALA A 1104 -20.74 -9.00 22.68
N ILE A 1105 -20.12 -9.66 23.68
CA ILE A 1105 -20.83 -10.58 24.59
C ILE A 1105 -21.81 -9.81 25.48
N ASP A 1106 -21.37 -8.70 26.06
CA ASP A 1106 -22.22 -7.85 26.90
C ASP A 1106 -23.46 -7.35 26.15
N LEU A 1107 -23.28 -6.93 24.90
CA LEU A 1107 -24.37 -6.49 24.05
C LEU A 1107 -25.26 -7.67 23.62
N LEU A 1108 -24.71 -8.85 23.37
CA LEU A 1108 -25.49 -10.05 23.08
C LEU A 1108 -26.43 -10.42 24.23
N GLU A 1109 -25.95 -10.33 25.47
CA GLU A 1109 -26.78 -10.56 26.66
C GLU A 1109 -27.92 -9.54 26.77
N ILE A 1110 -27.68 -8.27 26.41
CA ILE A 1110 -28.74 -7.26 26.30
C ILE A 1110 -29.77 -7.66 25.24
N TYR A 1111 -29.35 -8.09 24.05
CA TYR A 1111 -30.27 -8.54 22.99
C TYR A 1111 -31.09 -9.76 23.43
N LYS A 1112 -30.53 -10.67 24.23
CA LYS A 1112 -31.26 -11.81 24.83
C LYS A 1112 -32.26 -11.38 25.91
N GLY A 1113 -32.31 -10.10 26.28
CA GLY A 1113 -33.19 -9.58 27.33
C GLY A 1113 -32.62 -9.75 28.74
N ASN A 1114 -31.33 -10.06 28.87
CA ASN A 1114 -30.62 -10.02 30.14
C ASN A 1114 -30.15 -8.57 30.39
N HIS A 1115 -30.01 -8.15 31.65
CA HIS A 1115 -29.59 -6.77 32.01
C HIS A 1115 -30.52 -5.63 31.52
N VAL A 1116 -31.84 -5.80 31.71
CA VAL A 1116 -32.88 -4.83 31.26
C VAL A 1116 -32.83 -3.48 31.99
N GLU A 1117 -32.33 -3.44 33.23
CA GLU A 1117 -32.25 -2.20 34.03
C GLU A 1117 -30.83 -1.62 34.09
N ARG A 1118 -29.82 -2.46 34.32
CA ARG A 1118 -28.41 -2.05 34.46
C ARG A 1118 -27.47 -3.19 34.06
N ILE A 1119 -26.35 -2.82 33.41
CA ILE A 1119 -25.27 -3.75 33.05
C ILE A 1119 -24.18 -3.77 34.10
N GLU A 1120 -23.67 -4.96 34.42
CA GLU A 1120 -22.60 -5.19 35.39
C GLU A 1120 -21.39 -5.86 34.74
N PHE A 1121 -20.22 -5.73 35.35
CA PHE A 1121 -19.01 -6.40 34.88
C PHE A 1121 -19.13 -7.92 35.01
N GLY A 1122 -19.19 -8.62 33.89
CA GLY A 1122 -19.08 -10.08 33.84
C GLY A 1122 -17.66 -10.58 34.14
N ARG A 1123 -17.52 -11.90 34.33
CA ARG A 1123 -16.23 -12.57 34.63
C ARG A 1123 -15.13 -12.28 33.61
N HIS A 1124 -15.51 -12.05 32.35
CA HIS A 1124 -14.65 -11.79 31.20
C HIS A 1124 -13.95 -10.43 31.22
N TRP A 1125 -14.35 -9.52 32.11
CA TRP A 1125 -13.69 -8.22 32.28
C TRP A 1125 -12.56 -8.21 33.31
N ARG A 1126 -12.41 -9.28 34.11
CA ARG A 1126 -11.44 -9.30 35.23
C ARG A 1126 -10.02 -8.99 34.78
N SER A 1127 -9.53 -9.61 33.71
CA SER A 1127 -8.16 -9.39 33.22
C SER A 1127 -7.92 -7.97 32.71
N VAL A 1128 -8.95 -7.31 32.19
CA VAL A 1128 -8.87 -5.92 31.75
C VAL A 1128 -8.86 -5.00 32.95
N VAL A 1129 -9.76 -5.22 33.92
CA VAL A 1129 -9.83 -4.47 35.17
C VAL A 1129 -8.51 -4.55 35.95
N GLU A 1130 -7.92 -5.75 36.05
CA GLU A 1130 -6.60 -5.95 36.67
C GLU A 1130 -5.48 -5.24 35.91
N ARG A 1131 -5.50 -5.30 34.57
CA ARG A 1131 -4.58 -4.53 33.72
C ARG A 1131 -4.75 -3.02 33.88
N SER A 1132 -5.98 -2.51 34.00
CA SER A 1132 -6.28 -1.10 34.25
C SER A 1132 -5.63 -0.64 35.57
N SER A 1133 -5.70 -1.45 36.63
CA SER A 1133 -5.02 -1.19 37.89
C SER A 1133 -3.51 -1.06 37.71
N GLN A 1134 -2.88 -1.94 36.92
CA GLN A 1134 -1.45 -1.89 36.65
C GLN A 1134 -1.07 -0.66 35.81
N ILE A 1135 -1.86 -0.33 34.79
CA ILE A 1135 -1.65 0.85 33.95
C ILE A 1135 -1.68 2.12 34.81
N ILE A 1136 -2.73 2.28 35.62
CA ILE A 1136 -2.91 3.47 36.47
C ILE A 1136 -1.82 3.54 37.54
N GLY A 1137 -1.45 2.42 38.16
CA GLY A 1137 -0.39 2.37 39.16
C GLY A 1137 0.99 2.70 38.59
N ASN A 1138 1.30 2.20 37.40
CA ASN A 1138 2.53 2.56 36.70
C ASN A 1138 2.55 4.05 36.37
N LEU A 1139 1.54 4.56 35.65
CA LEU A 1139 1.44 5.96 35.22
C LEU A 1139 1.60 6.95 36.37
N ASN A 1140 1.02 6.64 37.53
CA ASN A 1140 1.08 7.49 38.71
C ASN A 1140 2.25 7.17 39.65
N ARG A 1141 3.00 6.08 39.39
CA ARG A 1141 4.11 5.57 40.21
C ARG A 1141 3.74 5.30 41.66
N VAL A 1142 2.54 4.77 41.87
CA VAL A 1142 1.96 4.52 43.20
C VAL A 1142 1.35 3.13 43.25
N PRO A 1143 1.40 2.45 44.41
CA PRO A 1143 0.69 1.20 44.58
C PRO A 1143 -0.82 1.45 44.50
N VAL A 1144 -1.50 0.67 43.68
CA VAL A 1144 -2.96 0.72 43.51
C VAL A 1144 -3.58 -0.53 44.13
N VAL A 1145 -4.60 -0.34 44.95
CA VAL A 1145 -5.42 -1.41 45.53
C VAL A 1145 -6.72 -1.49 44.75
N LEU A 1146 -7.01 -2.67 44.19
CA LEU A 1146 -8.26 -2.95 43.48
C LEU A 1146 -9.25 -3.64 44.42
N ASP A 1147 -10.41 -3.02 44.64
CA ASP A 1147 -11.53 -3.56 45.40
C ASP A 1147 -12.75 -3.77 44.50
N TRP A 1148 -13.36 -4.95 44.56
CA TRP A 1148 -14.66 -5.19 43.92
C TRP A 1148 -15.79 -4.83 44.89
N LYS A 1149 -16.52 -3.75 44.60
CA LYS A 1149 -17.72 -3.33 45.35
C LYS A 1149 -19.00 -3.64 44.56
N GLU A 1150 -20.16 -3.56 45.21
CA GLU A 1150 -21.47 -3.66 44.52
C GLU A 1150 -21.64 -2.61 43.42
N SER A 1151 -21.04 -1.43 43.58
CA SER A 1151 -21.07 -0.36 42.58
C SER A 1151 -20.12 -0.58 41.38
N GLY A 1152 -19.24 -1.58 41.44
CA GLY A 1152 -18.21 -1.87 40.44
C GLY A 1152 -16.79 -1.96 41.02
N PRO A 1153 -15.78 -2.23 40.17
CA PRO A 1153 -14.38 -2.27 40.57
C PRO A 1153 -13.86 -0.85 40.88
N VAL A 1154 -13.32 -0.66 42.08
CA VAL A 1154 -12.77 0.61 42.56
C VAL A 1154 -11.27 0.47 42.80
N LEU A 1155 -10.50 1.35 42.20
CA LEU A 1155 -9.06 1.47 42.40
C LEU A 1155 -8.78 2.54 43.43
N ARG A 1156 -7.97 2.24 44.44
CA ARG A 1156 -7.56 3.21 45.47
C ARG A 1156 -6.04 3.36 45.50
N PHE A 1157 -5.59 4.60 45.59
CA PHE A 1157 -4.17 4.93 45.71
C PHE A 1157 -3.98 6.29 46.37
N GLU A 1158 -2.78 6.55 46.89
CA GLU A 1158 -2.39 7.87 47.38
C GLU A 1158 -1.41 8.50 46.39
N SER A 1159 -1.67 9.75 46.00
CA SER A 1159 -0.79 10.52 45.12
C SER A 1159 -0.74 11.96 45.56
N GLN A 1160 0.46 12.55 45.61
CA GLN A 1160 0.72 13.94 46.02
C GLN A 1160 0.12 14.34 47.39
N GLY A 1161 0.01 13.39 48.32
CA GLY A 1161 -0.54 13.65 49.66
C GLY A 1161 -2.06 13.67 49.75
N SER A 1162 -2.77 13.24 48.69
CA SER A 1162 -4.22 13.02 48.69
C SER A 1162 -4.56 11.57 48.39
N ALA A 1163 -5.61 11.06 49.03
CA ALA A 1163 -6.17 9.75 48.75
C ALA A 1163 -7.16 9.83 47.59
N TRP A 1164 -7.02 8.95 46.61
CA TRP A 1164 -7.83 8.88 45.40
C TRP A 1164 -8.62 7.58 45.35
N ALA A 1165 -9.87 7.65 44.88
CA ALA A 1165 -10.64 6.48 44.43
C ALA A 1165 -11.09 6.65 42.98
N VAL A 1166 -10.81 5.66 42.14
CA VAL A 1166 -11.22 5.64 40.74
C VAL A 1166 -12.18 4.48 40.51
N LEU A 1167 -13.42 4.78 40.16
CA LEU A 1167 -14.41 3.78 39.77
C LEU A 1167 -14.18 3.40 38.30
N LEU A 1168 -13.95 2.12 38.02
CA LEU A 1168 -13.99 1.63 36.65
C LEU A 1168 -15.47 1.48 36.26
N THR A 1169 -15.91 2.26 35.27
CA THR A 1169 -17.30 2.22 34.79
C THR A 1169 -17.45 1.22 33.67
N HIS A 1170 -18.57 0.50 33.65
CA HIS A 1170 -18.84 -0.43 32.56
C HIS A 1170 -18.92 0.36 31.24
N PRO A 1171 -18.28 -0.08 30.14
CA PRO A 1171 -18.17 0.77 28.95
C PRO A 1171 -19.51 1.14 28.28
N LEU A 1172 -20.53 0.29 28.42
CA LEU A 1172 -21.88 0.52 27.90
C LEU A 1172 -22.78 1.35 28.84
N MET A 1173 -22.27 1.80 30.00
CA MET A 1173 -23.02 2.69 30.89
C MET A 1173 -22.81 4.16 30.53
N PRO A 1174 -23.88 4.99 30.57
CA PRO A 1174 -23.78 6.41 30.26
C PRO A 1174 -23.05 7.18 31.37
N MET A 1175 -22.34 8.24 30.98
CA MET A 1175 -21.83 9.25 31.91
C MET A 1175 -22.99 10.17 32.33
N GLY A 1176 -23.61 9.92 33.47
CA GLY A 1176 -24.82 10.63 33.91
C GLY A 1176 -24.90 10.88 35.42
N GLN A 1177 -26.05 11.38 35.88
CA GLN A 1177 -26.27 11.77 37.28
C GLN A 1177 -26.16 10.59 38.26
N GLU A 1178 -26.56 9.38 37.86
CA GLU A 1178 -26.40 8.16 38.64
C GLU A 1178 -24.92 7.79 38.90
N LEU A 1179 -24.05 8.04 37.92
CA LEU A 1179 -22.61 7.87 38.09
C LEU A 1179 -22.04 8.88 39.09
N ILE A 1180 -22.51 10.13 39.05
CA ILE A 1180 -22.12 11.17 40.00
C ILE A 1180 -22.54 10.78 41.42
N GLU A 1181 -23.78 10.33 41.62
CA GLU A 1181 -24.27 9.85 42.92
C GLU A 1181 -23.46 8.67 43.44
N THR A 1182 -23.11 7.72 42.56
CA THR A 1182 -22.25 6.58 42.90
C THR A 1182 -20.84 7.03 43.32
N LEU A 1183 -20.24 7.98 42.60
CA LEU A 1183 -18.92 8.54 42.94
C LEU A 1183 -18.94 9.29 44.28
N LEU A 1184 -20.00 10.06 44.55
CA LEU A 1184 -20.19 10.73 45.84
C LEU A 1184 -20.31 9.72 46.99
N GLN A 1185 -21.09 8.66 46.80
CA GLN A 1185 -21.19 7.57 47.78
C GLN A 1185 -19.84 6.87 48.02
N ILE A 1186 -19.05 6.65 46.96
CA ILE A 1186 -17.70 6.06 47.08
C ILE A 1186 -16.77 7.01 47.86
N LYS A 1187 -16.83 8.32 47.58
CA LYS A 1187 -16.07 9.34 48.30
C LYS A 1187 -16.37 9.32 49.80
N ASP A 1188 -17.66 9.34 50.15
CA ASP A 1188 -18.13 9.36 51.54
C ASP A 1188 -17.81 8.05 52.30
N THR A 1189 -17.97 6.90 51.65
CA THR A 1189 -17.75 5.57 52.28
C THR A 1189 -16.28 5.15 52.33
N SER A 1190 -15.43 5.70 51.45
CA SER A 1190 -14.03 5.27 51.32
C SER A 1190 -13.04 6.23 51.96
N GLY A 1191 -13.50 7.40 52.44
CA GLY A 1191 -12.66 8.37 53.15
C GLY A 1191 -11.54 8.97 52.30
N VAL A 1192 -11.79 9.13 50.99
CA VAL A 1192 -10.81 9.64 50.02
C VAL A 1192 -11.03 11.12 49.72
N ASP A 1193 -9.95 11.85 49.40
CA ASP A 1193 -10.02 13.28 49.09
C ASP A 1193 -10.61 13.55 47.71
N MET A 1194 -10.34 12.66 46.75
CA MET A 1194 -10.72 12.79 45.34
C MET A 1194 -11.36 11.51 44.82
N CYS A 1195 -12.39 11.65 43.97
CA CYS A 1195 -13.01 10.53 43.29
C CYS A 1195 -13.26 10.83 41.81
N SER A 1196 -12.97 9.86 40.95
CA SER A 1196 -13.19 9.97 39.50
C SER A 1196 -13.64 8.63 38.91
N SER A 1197 -14.01 8.64 37.63
CA SER A 1197 -14.35 7.42 36.90
C SER A 1197 -13.50 7.28 35.64
N ILE A 1198 -13.22 6.03 35.26
CA ILE A 1198 -12.52 5.70 34.01
C ILE A 1198 -13.28 4.58 33.31
N ASN A 1199 -13.43 4.72 32.00
CA ASN A 1199 -13.93 3.66 31.15
C ASN A 1199 -12.75 2.75 30.72
N PRO A 1200 -12.73 1.46 31.11
CA PRO A 1200 -11.61 0.56 30.81
C PRO A 1200 -11.44 0.30 29.31
N TYR A 1201 -12.51 0.37 28.50
CA TYR A 1201 -12.42 0.24 27.04
C TYR A 1201 -11.65 1.41 26.42
N LEU A 1202 -11.86 2.63 26.93
CA LEU A 1202 -11.12 3.83 26.49
C LEU A 1202 -9.69 3.79 27.03
N LEU A 1203 -9.49 3.36 28.29
CA LEU A 1203 -8.15 3.27 28.90
C LEU A 1203 -7.21 2.31 28.14
N LEU A 1204 -7.73 1.26 27.51
CA LEU A 1204 -6.89 0.37 26.68
C LEU A 1204 -6.43 1.02 25.37
N ARG A 1205 -7.09 2.09 24.92
CA ARG A 1205 -6.86 2.77 23.64
C ARG A 1205 -6.17 4.12 23.80
N ASP A 1206 -6.48 4.84 24.88
CA ASP A 1206 -5.97 6.16 25.27
C ASP A 1206 -5.53 6.14 26.75
N PRO A 1207 -4.50 5.35 27.13
CA PRO A 1207 -4.24 5.03 28.54
C PRO A 1207 -3.84 6.21 29.42
N VAL A 1208 -3.06 7.14 28.90
CA VAL A 1208 -2.51 8.26 29.66
C VAL A 1208 -3.52 9.43 29.75
N GLY A 1209 -4.67 9.36 29.08
CA GLY A 1209 -5.49 10.50 28.64
C GLY A 1209 -6.82 10.39 29.27
N GLU A 1210 -7.30 9.15 29.34
CA GLU A 1210 -8.10 8.67 30.46
C GLU A 1210 -7.36 8.85 31.81
N ALA A 1211 -6.06 8.58 31.94
CA ALA A 1211 -5.35 8.81 33.20
C ALA A 1211 -5.13 10.31 33.51
N THR A 1212 -4.90 11.14 32.50
CA THR A 1212 -4.76 12.60 32.65
C THR A 1212 -6.12 13.20 33.02
N ARG A 1213 -7.20 12.74 32.38
CA ARG A 1213 -8.58 13.05 32.80
C ARG A 1213 -8.83 12.62 34.24
N CYS A 1214 -8.36 11.45 34.66
CA CYS A 1214 -8.44 11.00 36.04
C CYS A 1214 -7.71 11.94 37.01
N SER A 1215 -6.51 12.40 36.66
CA SER A 1215 -5.73 13.33 37.50
C SER A 1215 -6.29 14.77 37.54
N ASN A 1216 -7.01 15.19 36.50
CA ASN A 1216 -7.59 16.52 36.37
C ASN A 1216 -9.07 16.60 36.78
N ALA A 1217 -9.80 15.48 36.77
CA ALA A 1217 -11.19 15.40 37.17
C ALA A 1217 -11.29 15.54 38.69
N ARG A 1218 -11.58 16.77 39.15
CA ARG A 1218 -11.96 17.04 40.54
C ARG A 1218 -13.49 17.02 40.62
N VAL A 1219 -14.03 16.08 41.40
CA VAL A 1219 -15.42 16.16 41.91
C VAL A 1219 -15.42 16.77 43.30
#